data_AF-A0A6N2LPU7-F1
#
_entry.id   AF-A0A6N2LPU7-F1
#
_cell.length_a   1.000
_cell.length_b   1.000
_cell.length_c   1.000
_cell.angle_alpha   90.00
_cell.angle_beta   90.00
_cell.angle_gamma   90.00
#
_symmetry.space_group_name_H-M   'P 1'
#
loop_
_entity.id
_entity.type
_entity.pdbx_description
1 polymer ?
#
loop_
_entity_poly.entity_id
_entity_poly.type
_entity_poly.pdbx_seq_one_letter_code
_entity_poly.pdbx_strand_id
1 'polypeptide(L)'
;MAAETASPFPPIHFLLNHLVSPPSLPLTPSLLISILSRTQSCIDYSLLISGTPGQRSEIVHELGRACEDWGFFMVINHGVPQKLLSSILDGCRGFFDLEEEEKQEFKGSHVLDPISQPTKITSIKTLAESPGLTSIPATHTFTPDLHGQVINHGVPQKLLSLILDGCRGFFDLEEEEKQEFKGNHVLDPIRSGTSFNVSVEKAFYWRDFLKVFVHPVFYSPTKPAGLSEISLEYSQRVREIARGLLTGISESLGLEGSYIDKALNLERGKQIFIANLYPTCPQPELAMGMPSHSDHGLLTLLIQNGIGGLQIQHKGKWVNVGTHSNSFLVNTGDHLEVTSVPEASIPVIDYSLLISGTPGQRSKIVHELGRACQDWGFFMVINHGVPQKLLSSILDGCRGFFDLEEEEKQEFKGNHVLDPIRSGTSFNVRGKAFYWRIFSRFLYILCSTHLPNLLASEYSQRVREIARGLLTGISESLGLEGSYIDKALNLERGKQIFIANLYPTCPQPELAMGMPPHSDHGLLTLLIQNGIGGLQIQHKGKWVNVGTHPNSFLVNTGDHLEILSNGRYKSVLHRAMVNSKGTRMSIAMAHGPSLDSVVSPAPELLVSSEGDEPAAYIGMKYEDYLELQQSNKLDGKSCLDRVRISAKRYLSSAP
;
A
#
# COMPACT_ATOMS: atom_id res chain seq x y z
N MET A 1 -40.78 -8.94 47.19
CA MET A 1 -39.74 -8.47 46.26
C MET A 1 -40.37 -8.32 44.89
N ALA A 2 -40.28 -7.11 44.31
CA ALA A 2 -40.69 -6.64 42.96
C ALA A 2 -42.19 -6.83 42.59
N ALA A 3 -43.06 -5.82 42.56
CA ALA A 3 -43.13 -4.55 41.79
C ALA A 3 -43.66 -4.71 40.34
N GLU A 4 -44.77 -3.99 40.09
CA GLU A 4 -45.63 -3.83 38.90
C GLU A 4 -44.86 -3.43 37.62
N THR A 5 -45.34 -3.72 36.40
CA THR A 5 -46.47 -3.03 35.75
C THR A 5 -46.95 -3.78 34.49
N ALA A 6 -48.22 -3.53 34.15
CA ALA A 6 -48.92 -4.00 32.96
C ALA A 6 -48.28 -3.54 31.64
N SER A 7 -48.33 -4.38 30.61
CA SER A 7 -48.03 -4.05 29.22
C SER A 7 -49.22 -4.42 28.33
N PRO A 8 -49.83 -3.45 27.61
CA PRO A 8 -50.79 -3.70 26.55
C PRO A 8 -50.16 -3.29 25.20
N PHE A 9 -49.83 -4.26 24.33
CA PHE A 9 -49.59 -3.95 22.92
C PHE A 9 -50.28 -4.96 21.98
N PRO A 10 -50.86 -4.49 20.86
CA PRO A 10 -51.87 -5.22 20.09
C PRO A 10 -51.26 -6.16 19.03
N PRO A 11 -52.09 -6.99 18.38
CA PRO A 11 -51.68 -8.07 17.49
C PRO A 11 -51.18 -7.58 16.12
N ILE A 12 -50.43 -8.48 15.47
CA ILE A 12 -49.78 -8.49 14.13
C ILE A 12 -50.64 -8.01 12.92
N HIS A 13 -51.84 -7.46 13.13
CA HIS A 13 -52.74 -7.01 12.08
C HIS A 13 -52.57 -5.55 11.61
N PHE A 14 -51.63 -4.77 12.19
CA PHE A 14 -51.41 -3.35 11.83
C PHE A 14 -50.32 -3.12 10.76
N LEU A 15 -49.47 -4.12 10.48
CA LEU A 15 -48.34 -4.00 9.54
C LEU A 15 -48.66 -4.48 8.10
N LEU A 16 -49.81 -5.10 7.88
CA LEU A 16 -50.20 -5.64 6.56
C LEU A 16 -51.10 -4.70 5.73
N ASN A 17 -51.55 -3.57 6.27
CA ASN A 17 -52.41 -2.61 5.57
C ASN A 17 -51.71 -1.31 5.12
N HIS A 18 -50.37 -1.20 5.19
CA HIS A 18 -49.61 -0.02 4.73
C HIS A 18 -48.61 -0.31 3.60
N LEU A 19 -48.72 -1.47 2.95
CA LEU A 19 -47.98 -1.80 1.72
C LEU A 19 -48.85 -1.77 0.45
N VAL A 20 -50.04 -1.18 0.52
CA VAL A 20 -50.85 -0.90 -0.67
C VAL A 20 -50.65 0.57 -1.04
N SER A 21 -49.71 0.77 -1.97
CA SER A 21 -49.43 1.96 -2.79
C SER A 21 -49.04 3.28 -2.10
N PRO A 22 -47.78 3.75 -2.26
CA PRO A 22 -47.51 5.18 -2.20
C PRO A 22 -47.77 5.84 -3.57
N PRO A 23 -48.28 7.08 -3.58
CA PRO A 23 -48.54 7.84 -4.79
C PRO A 23 -47.25 8.30 -5.46
N SER A 24 -47.33 8.45 -6.78
CA SER A 24 -46.37 9.14 -7.63
C SER A 24 -45.96 10.50 -7.04
N LEU A 25 -44.79 10.54 -6.39
CA LEU A 25 -44.04 11.77 -6.13
C LEU A 25 -42.77 11.70 -6.97
N PRO A 26 -42.52 12.68 -7.88
CA PRO A 26 -41.28 12.71 -8.62
C PRO A 26 -40.12 12.99 -7.66
N LEU A 27 -39.24 12.00 -7.47
CA LEU A 27 -37.99 12.16 -6.74
C LEU A 27 -37.13 13.19 -7.47
N THR A 28 -36.87 14.34 -6.84
CA THR A 28 -35.98 15.35 -7.38
C THR A 28 -34.51 14.89 -7.25
N PRO A 29 -33.61 15.30 -8.18
CA PRO A 29 -32.18 14.93 -8.12
C PRO A 29 -31.51 15.27 -6.78
N SER A 30 -31.95 16.34 -6.12
CA SER A 30 -31.45 16.78 -4.82
C SER A 30 -31.78 15.83 -3.67
N LEU A 31 -32.96 15.19 -3.68
CA LEU A 31 -33.33 14.20 -2.67
C LEU A 31 -32.61 12.87 -2.91
N LEU A 32 -32.35 12.52 -4.17
CA LEU A 32 -31.54 11.36 -4.54
C LEU A 32 -30.10 11.52 -4.03
N ILE A 33 -29.47 12.67 -4.29
CA ILE A 33 -28.11 13.00 -3.80
C ILE A 33 -28.04 12.96 -2.26
N SER A 34 -29.07 13.45 -1.57
CA SER A 34 -29.15 13.43 -0.10
C SER A 34 -29.28 12.03 0.51
N ILE A 35 -29.82 11.06 -0.23
CA ILE A 35 -29.91 9.66 0.21
C ILE A 35 -28.61 8.92 -0.13
N LEU A 36 -28.00 9.23 -1.28
CA LEU A 36 -26.73 8.67 -1.76
C LEU A 36 -25.53 9.06 -0.88
N SER A 37 -25.53 10.28 -0.31
CA SER A 37 -24.43 10.82 0.51
C SER A 37 -24.22 10.12 1.86
N ARG A 38 -25.11 9.22 2.27
CA ARG A 38 -25.01 8.56 3.59
C ARG A 38 -24.11 7.33 3.61
N THR A 39 -23.69 6.80 2.47
CA THR A 39 -22.85 5.57 2.43
C THR A 39 -21.71 5.56 1.40
N GLN A 40 -21.72 6.38 0.33
CA GLN A 40 -20.69 6.40 -0.72
C GLN A 40 -20.52 7.77 -1.39
N SER A 41 -19.30 8.14 -1.80
CA SER A 41 -19.01 9.38 -2.54
C SER A 41 -19.47 9.27 -4.00
N CYS A 42 -20.20 10.28 -4.49
CA CYS A 42 -20.80 10.30 -5.82
C CYS A 42 -20.25 11.48 -6.62
N ILE A 43 -19.62 11.22 -7.78
CA ILE A 43 -18.97 12.21 -8.64
C ILE A 43 -19.83 12.45 -9.89
N ASP A 44 -20.28 13.69 -10.06
CA ASP A 44 -20.97 14.14 -11.27
C ASP A 44 -19.95 14.43 -12.38
N TYR A 45 -19.87 13.52 -13.36
CA TYR A 45 -18.91 13.63 -14.45
C TYR A 45 -19.18 14.82 -15.39
N SER A 46 -20.44 15.27 -15.48
CA SER A 46 -20.79 16.42 -16.32
C SER A 46 -20.11 17.70 -15.84
N LEU A 47 -19.92 17.85 -14.52
CA LEU A 47 -19.25 19.00 -13.93
C LEU A 47 -17.74 19.00 -14.19
N LEU A 48 -17.13 17.83 -14.37
CA LEU A 48 -15.74 17.71 -14.79
C LEU A 48 -15.57 18.21 -16.23
N ILE A 49 -16.41 17.77 -17.18
CA ILE A 49 -16.22 18.11 -18.60
C ILE A 49 -16.73 19.52 -18.93
N SER A 50 -17.88 19.91 -18.35
CA SER A 50 -18.67 21.05 -18.83
C SER A 50 -19.10 22.02 -17.73
N GLY A 51 -18.67 21.79 -16.48
CA GLY A 51 -18.95 22.69 -15.37
C GLY A 51 -18.26 24.04 -15.53
N THR A 52 -18.83 25.07 -14.90
CA THR A 52 -18.13 26.36 -14.76
C THR A 52 -16.82 26.18 -13.98
N PRO A 53 -15.83 27.08 -14.08
CA PRO A 53 -14.56 26.93 -13.37
C PRO A 53 -14.70 26.68 -11.85
N GLY A 54 -15.68 27.31 -11.20
CA GLY A 54 -16.01 27.07 -9.79
C GLY A 54 -16.55 25.67 -9.53
N GLN A 55 -17.53 25.23 -10.32
CA GLN A 55 -18.11 23.88 -10.22
C GLN A 55 -17.09 22.78 -10.53
N ARG A 56 -16.21 23.00 -11.53
CA ARG A 56 -15.12 22.09 -11.86
C ARG A 56 -14.13 21.99 -10.69
N SER A 57 -13.75 23.12 -10.08
CA SER A 57 -12.85 23.11 -8.93
C SER A 57 -13.43 22.34 -7.74
N GLU A 58 -14.72 22.48 -7.49
CA GLU A 58 -15.42 21.79 -6.40
C GLU A 58 -15.47 20.28 -6.64
N ILE A 59 -15.85 19.84 -7.85
CA ILE A 59 -15.94 18.41 -8.18
C ILE A 59 -14.55 17.75 -8.25
N VAL A 60 -13.50 18.47 -8.67
CA VAL A 60 -12.11 17.99 -8.62
C VAL A 60 -11.67 17.76 -7.17
N HIS A 61 -12.03 18.66 -6.26
CA HIS A 61 -11.74 18.49 -4.84
C HIS A 61 -12.52 17.32 -4.22
N GLU A 62 -13.80 17.13 -4.60
CA GLU A 62 -14.58 15.96 -4.17
C GLU A 62 -14.03 14.65 -4.69
N LEU A 63 -13.60 14.61 -5.96
CA LEU A 63 -12.94 13.46 -6.57
C LEU A 63 -11.65 13.10 -5.82
N GLY A 64 -10.80 14.09 -5.52
CA GLY A 64 -9.59 13.90 -4.71
C GLY A 64 -9.88 13.27 -3.35
N ARG A 65 -10.83 13.83 -2.60
CA ARG A 65 -11.26 13.27 -1.30
C ARG A 65 -11.80 11.85 -1.44
N ALA A 66 -12.56 11.55 -2.48
CA ALA A 66 -13.12 10.22 -2.68
C ALA A 66 -12.03 9.17 -2.97
N CYS A 67 -11.02 9.54 -3.75
CA CYS A 67 -9.82 8.71 -3.95
C CYS A 67 -9.04 8.51 -2.64
N GLU A 68 -8.81 9.56 -1.86
CA GLU A 68 -8.05 9.51 -0.61
C GLU A 68 -8.74 8.73 0.51
N ASP A 69 -10.03 9.00 0.74
CA ASP A 69 -10.77 8.43 1.88
C ASP A 69 -11.22 6.99 1.62
N TRP A 70 -11.65 6.70 0.39
CA TRP A 70 -12.30 5.43 0.07
C TRP A 70 -11.52 4.57 -0.93
N GLY A 71 -10.79 5.18 -1.87
CA GLY A 71 -10.29 4.50 -3.07
C GLY A 71 -11.39 4.01 -4.02
N PHE A 72 -12.67 4.31 -3.69
CA PHE A 72 -13.85 3.94 -4.46
C PHE A 72 -14.84 5.09 -4.52
N PHE A 73 -15.46 5.29 -5.68
CA PHE A 73 -16.54 6.28 -5.86
C PHE A 73 -17.47 5.90 -7.01
N MET A 74 -18.67 6.46 -7.00
CA MET A 74 -19.64 6.26 -8.07
C MET A 74 -19.63 7.44 -9.03
N VAL A 75 -19.69 7.17 -10.33
CA VAL A 75 -19.80 8.20 -11.37
C VAL A 75 -21.23 8.26 -11.91
N ILE A 76 -21.84 9.44 -11.83
CA ILE A 76 -23.22 9.74 -12.28
C ILE A 76 -23.25 10.90 -13.28
N ASN A 77 -24.44 11.18 -13.83
CA ASN A 77 -24.69 12.28 -14.78
C ASN A 77 -23.71 12.31 -15.94
N HIS A 78 -23.31 11.12 -16.33
CA HIS A 78 -22.85 10.84 -17.67
C HIS A 78 -24.13 10.86 -18.56
N GLY A 79 -24.74 12.03 -18.77
CA GLY A 79 -25.68 12.43 -19.85
C GLY A 79 -26.64 11.45 -20.60
N VAL A 80 -27.54 10.76 -19.89
CA VAL A 80 -28.75 10.14 -20.50
C VAL A 80 -30.05 10.73 -19.91
N PRO A 81 -31.08 11.10 -20.70
CA PRO A 81 -32.33 11.67 -20.18
C PRO A 81 -33.22 10.66 -19.45
N GLN A 82 -33.68 11.00 -18.24
CA GLN A 82 -34.56 10.16 -17.40
C GLN A 82 -35.91 9.82 -18.06
N LYS A 83 -36.39 10.64 -19.00
CA LYS A 83 -37.64 10.42 -19.76
C LYS A 83 -37.53 9.28 -20.77
N LEU A 84 -36.35 9.08 -21.35
CA LEU A 84 -36.06 7.96 -22.25
C LEU A 84 -36.03 6.63 -21.47
N LEU A 85 -35.55 6.69 -20.22
CA LEU A 85 -35.49 5.56 -19.28
C LEU A 85 -36.89 5.04 -18.91
N SER A 86 -37.84 5.93 -18.61
CA SER A 86 -39.23 5.53 -18.33
C SER A 86 -39.88 4.89 -19.55
N SER A 87 -39.71 5.46 -20.75
CA SER A 87 -40.37 4.96 -21.95
C SER A 87 -39.86 3.59 -22.41
N ILE A 88 -38.58 3.28 -22.20
CA ILE A 88 -38.01 1.97 -22.54
C ILE A 88 -38.49 0.89 -21.55
N LEU A 89 -38.52 1.20 -20.25
CA LEU A 89 -39.00 0.27 -19.23
C LEU A 89 -40.50 0.01 -19.35
N ASP A 90 -41.29 1.03 -19.66
CA ASP A 90 -42.73 0.89 -19.93
C ASP A 90 -42.98 0.06 -21.21
N GLY A 91 -42.16 0.22 -22.25
CA GLY A 91 -42.22 -0.58 -23.47
C GLY A 91 -41.83 -2.05 -23.25
N CYS A 92 -40.81 -2.32 -22.43
CA CYS A 92 -40.43 -3.69 -22.07
C CYS A 92 -41.49 -4.35 -21.19
N ARG A 93 -42.02 -3.67 -20.17
CA ARG A 93 -43.13 -4.20 -19.35
C ARG A 93 -44.37 -4.47 -20.18
N GLY A 94 -44.74 -3.53 -21.05
CA GLY A 94 -45.85 -3.69 -21.99
C GLY A 94 -45.73 -4.91 -22.89
N PHE A 95 -44.52 -5.30 -23.31
CA PHE A 95 -44.29 -6.52 -24.12
C PHE A 95 -44.34 -7.82 -23.29
N PHE A 96 -43.83 -7.80 -22.05
CA PHE A 96 -43.85 -9.00 -21.19
C PHE A 96 -45.21 -9.26 -20.53
N ASP A 97 -46.05 -8.25 -20.41
CA ASP A 97 -47.42 -8.34 -19.90
C ASP A 97 -48.46 -8.78 -20.97
N LEU A 98 -48.07 -8.94 -22.25
CA LEU A 98 -48.94 -9.49 -23.29
C LEU A 98 -49.26 -10.97 -23.04
N GLU A 99 -50.45 -11.41 -23.43
CA GLU A 99 -50.85 -12.83 -23.42
C GLU A 99 -50.00 -13.62 -24.44
N GLU A 100 -49.74 -14.91 -24.20
CA GLU A 100 -48.87 -15.71 -25.09
C GLU A 100 -49.38 -15.78 -26.54
N GLU A 101 -50.69 -15.65 -26.78
CA GLU A 101 -51.28 -15.62 -28.12
C GLU A 101 -50.99 -14.30 -28.87
N GLU A 102 -50.89 -13.16 -28.17
CA GLU A 102 -50.49 -11.87 -28.74
C GLU A 102 -48.97 -11.82 -28.99
N LYS A 103 -48.19 -12.48 -28.13
CA LYS A 103 -46.75 -12.70 -28.34
C LYS A 103 -46.48 -13.60 -29.55
N GLN A 104 -47.41 -14.46 -29.94
CA GLN A 104 -47.31 -15.37 -31.09
C GLN A 104 -47.48 -14.67 -32.45
N GLU A 105 -48.12 -13.49 -32.52
CA GLU A 105 -48.13 -12.70 -33.77
C GLU A 105 -46.72 -12.22 -34.18
N PHE A 106 -45.77 -12.18 -33.22
CA PHE A 106 -44.36 -11.90 -33.47
C PHE A 106 -43.54 -13.17 -33.79
N LYS A 107 -44.15 -14.37 -33.76
CA LYS A 107 -43.54 -15.69 -34.05
C LYS A 107 -44.12 -16.34 -35.32
N GLY A 108 -43.76 -15.82 -36.50
CA GLY A 108 -43.95 -16.51 -37.78
C GLY A 108 -43.55 -15.59 -38.94
N SER A 109 -42.57 -15.94 -39.79
CA SER A 109 -42.72 -16.99 -40.79
C SER A 109 -41.42 -17.77 -41.06
N HIS A 110 -41.42 -19.08 -40.77
CA HIS A 110 -41.27 -20.17 -41.76
C HIS A 110 -40.94 -21.49 -41.04
N VAL A 111 -41.88 -22.44 -41.12
CA VAL A 111 -41.72 -23.87 -40.83
C VAL A 111 -41.05 -24.52 -42.04
N LEU A 112 -40.04 -25.38 -41.87
CA LEU A 112 -39.75 -26.46 -42.83
C LEU A 112 -39.16 -27.71 -42.17
N ASP A 113 -39.66 -28.83 -42.68
CA ASP A 113 -39.33 -30.25 -42.46
C ASP A 113 -37.87 -30.64 -42.81
N PRO A 114 -37.43 -31.87 -42.43
CA PRO A 114 -36.02 -32.21 -42.30
C PRO A 114 -35.39 -32.67 -43.62
N ILE A 115 -34.32 -31.99 -44.02
CA ILE A 115 -33.06 -32.46 -44.65
C ILE A 115 -32.46 -31.27 -45.41
N SER A 116 -31.15 -31.09 -45.24
CA SER A 116 -30.24 -30.09 -45.81
C SER A 116 -30.08 -28.75 -45.05
N GLN A 117 -28.89 -28.62 -44.44
CA GLN A 117 -28.14 -27.43 -43.98
C GLN A 117 -28.90 -26.12 -43.65
N PRO A 118 -28.75 -25.55 -42.44
CA PRO A 118 -29.12 -24.15 -42.21
C PRO A 118 -27.98 -23.21 -42.59
N THR A 119 -28.15 -22.55 -43.72
CA THR A 119 -27.41 -21.34 -44.11
C THR A 119 -28.08 -20.11 -43.51
N LYS A 120 -27.27 -19.25 -42.88
CA LYS A 120 -27.43 -17.79 -42.67
C LYS A 120 -28.74 -17.26 -42.05
N ILE A 121 -28.67 -16.99 -40.74
CA ILE A 121 -29.45 -15.90 -40.13
C ILE A 121 -28.88 -14.57 -40.65
N THR A 122 -29.78 -13.73 -41.16
CA THR A 122 -29.59 -12.43 -41.77
C THR A 122 -28.84 -11.47 -40.83
N SER A 123 -27.85 -10.79 -41.40
CA SER A 123 -26.78 -10.07 -40.72
C SER A 123 -27.23 -8.85 -39.91
N ILE A 124 -26.56 -8.61 -38.78
CA ILE A 124 -26.47 -7.37 -37.98
C ILE A 124 -26.21 -6.10 -38.83
N LYS A 125 -25.79 -6.26 -40.09
CA LYS A 125 -25.60 -5.20 -41.09
C LYS A 125 -26.83 -4.30 -41.30
N THR A 126 -28.05 -4.84 -41.17
CA THR A 126 -29.29 -4.06 -41.41
C THR A 126 -29.62 -3.07 -40.28
N LEU A 127 -29.08 -3.26 -39.07
CA LEU A 127 -29.22 -2.33 -37.94
C LEU A 127 -28.22 -1.16 -38.03
N ALA A 128 -27.06 -1.39 -38.65
CA ALA A 128 -26.04 -0.37 -38.89
C ALA A 128 -26.43 0.64 -39.99
N GLU A 129 -27.45 0.33 -40.82
CA GLU A 129 -27.91 1.17 -41.94
C GLU A 129 -29.13 2.06 -41.57
N SER A 130 -29.47 2.18 -40.29
CA SER A 130 -30.53 3.08 -39.80
C SER A 130 -30.22 4.55 -40.15
N PRO A 131 -31.15 5.36 -40.70
CA PRO A 131 -30.88 6.72 -41.21
C PRO A 131 -30.49 7.81 -40.18
N GLY A 132 -30.01 7.43 -38.99
CA GLY A 132 -29.52 8.33 -37.94
C GLY A 132 -28.03 8.16 -37.59
N LEU A 133 -27.30 7.28 -38.30
CA LEU A 133 -25.90 6.94 -38.00
C LEU A 133 -24.89 7.38 -39.07
N THR A 134 -25.33 8.11 -40.10
CA THR A 134 -24.46 8.61 -41.18
C THR A 134 -24.63 10.12 -41.39
N SER A 135 -24.17 10.92 -40.41
CA SER A 135 -23.51 12.22 -40.63
C SER A 135 -23.38 12.99 -39.32
N ILE A 136 -22.20 12.93 -38.69
CA ILE A 136 -21.73 14.00 -37.81
C ILE A 136 -20.35 14.38 -38.32
N PRO A 137 -20.13 15.63 -38.79
CA PRO A 137 -18.83 16.03 -39.32
C PRO A 137 -17.77 15.98 -38.22
N ALA A 138 -16.55 15.60 -38.60
CA ALA A 138 -15.36 15.72 -37.76
C ALA A 138 -15.00 17.21 -37.61
N THR A 139 -15.67 17.88 -36.68
CA THR A 139 -15.38 19.15 -35.97
C THR A 139 -16.71 19.85 -35.67
N HIS A 140 -17.07 19.97 -34.39
CA HIS A 140 -18.14 20.85 -33.96
C HIS A 140 -17.79 21.55 -32.65
N THR A 141 -17.84 22.88 -32.70
CA THR A 141 -17.80 23.80 -31.57
C THR A 141 -19.15 23.81 -30.87
N PHE A 142 -19.14 23.84 -29.53
CA PHE A 142 -20.32 23.78 -28.68
C PHE A 142 -21.10 25.11 -28.65
N THR A 143 -22.42 25.01 -28.69
CA THR A 143 -23.34 26.04 -28.17
C THR A 143 -24.29 25.39 -27.15
N PRO A 144 -24.43 25.96 -25.93
CA PRO A 144 -25.39 25.46 -24.95
C PRO A 144 -26.79 25.95 -25.31
N ASP A 145 -27.78 25.04 -25.33
CA ASP A 145 -29.19 25.44 -25.46
C ASP A 145 -29.79 25.79 -24.08
N LEU A 146 -30.79 26.66 -24.11
CA LEU A 146 -31.42 27.40 -23.03
C LEU A 146 -32.27 26.54 -22.08
N HIS A 147 -31.76 25.38 -21.65
CA HIS A 147 -32.37 24.59 -20.57
C HIS A 147 -31.36 23.84 -19.68
N GLY A 148 -30.06 24.15 -19.76
CA GLY A 148 -29.07 23.60 -18.81
C GLY A 148 -28.93 22.07 -18.88
N GLN A 149 -29.10 21.47 -20.07
CA GLN A 149 -28.89 20.04 -20.28
C GLN A 149 -27.46 19.78 -20.74
N VAL A 150 -26.72 18.96 -19.99
CA VAL A 150 -25.44 18.41 -20.44
C VAL A 150 -25.66 17.05 -21.11
N ILE A 151 -25.52 17.06 -22.42
CA ILE A 151 -25.28 15.93 -23.32
C ILE A 151 -23.76 15.91 -23.64
N ASN A 152 -23.16 14.76 -24.00
CA ASN A 152 -21.72 14.49 -24.29
C ASN A 152 -20.79 13.95 -23.17
N HIS A 153 -20.89 12.66 -22.85
CA HIS A 153 -19.90 11.88 -22.06
C HIS A 153 -19.68 10.46 -22.63
N GLY A 154 -20.30 10.13 -23.76
CA GLY A 154 -19.82 9.08 -24.67
C GLY A 154 -20.41 7.68 -24.54
N VAL A 155 -20.96 7.21 -23.41
CA VAL A 155 -21.50 5.83 -23.31
C VAL A 155 -23.03 5.79 -23.21
N PRO A 156 -23.76 5.34 -24.26
CA PRO A 156 -25.21 5.19 -24.18
C PRO A 156 -25.64 4.06 -23.23
N GLN A 157 -26.74 4.21 -22.48
CA GLN A 157 -27.29 3.11 -21.66
C GLN A 157 -27.61 1.88 -22.50
N LYS A 158 -28.07 2.07 -23.74
CA LYS A 158 -28.26 0.98 -24.71
C LYS A 158 -26.96 0.18 -24.90
N LEU A 159 -25.81 0.84 -24.96
CA LEU A 159 -24.50 0.19 -25.06
C LEU A 159 -24.14 -0.57 -23.77
N LEU A 160 -24.49 -0.04 -22.59
CA LEU A 160 -24.32 -0.75 -21.31
C LEU A 160 -25.17 -2.02 -21.23
N SER A 161 -26.42 -1.99 -21.72
CA SER A 161 -27.26 -3.19 -21.82
C SER A 161 -26.67 -4.18 -22.82
N LEU A 162 -26.35 -3.70 -24.03
CA LEU A 162 -25.81 -4.53 -25.10
C LEU A 162 -24.52 -5.24 -24.72
N ILE A 163 -23.62 -4.59 -23.96
CA ILE A 163 -22.39 -5.27 -23.51
C ILE A 163 -22.69 -6.33 -22.44
N LEU A 164 -23.62 -6.09 -21.51
CA LEU A 164 -24.03 -7.09 -20.52
C LEU A 164 -24.71 -8.29 -21.19
N ASP A 165 -25.61 -8.04 -22.14
CA ASP A 165 -26.31 -9.07 -22.91
C ASP A 165 -25.35 -9.86 -23.82
N GLY A 166 -24.41 -9.17 -24.47
CA GLY A 166 -23.36 -9.79 -25.27
C GLY A 166 -22.44 -10.68 -24.44
N CYS A 167 -22.07 -10.25 -23.23
CA CYS A 167 -21.30 -11.08 -22.31
C CYS A 167 -22.11 -12.27 -21.79
N ARG A 168 -23.40 -12.09 -21.48
CA ARG A 168 -24.29 -13.22 -21.13
C ARG A 168 -24.32 -14.25 -22.25
N GLY A 169 -24.50 -13.81 -23.49
CA GLY A 169 -24.46 -14.69 -24.66
C GLY A 169 -23.13 -15.42 -24.85
N PHE A 170 -22.00 -14.86 -24.38
CA PHE A 170 -20.72 -15.58 -24.33
C PHE A 170 -20.70 -16.69 -23.28
N PHE A 171 -21.25 -16.42 -22.08
CA PHE A 171 -21.28 -17.43 -21.02
C PHE A 171 -22.29 -18.56 -21.28
N ASP A 172 -23.33 -18.27 -22.06
CA ASP A 172 -24.34 -19.23 -22.51
C ASP A 172 -23.84 -20.13 -23.67
N LEU A 173 -22.63 -19.89 -24.22
CA LEU A 173 -22.01 -20.79 -25.20
C LEU A 173 -21.74 -22.17 -24.59
N GLU A 174 -21.79 -23.20 -25.44
CA GLU A 174 -21.41 -24.57 -25.07
C GLU A 174 -19.95 -24.64 -24.61
N GLU A 175 -19.62 -25.56 -23.71
CA GLU A 175 -18.27 -25.68 -23.15
C GLU A 175 -17.19 -25.90 -24.22
N GLU A 176 -17.49 -26.68 -25.26
CA GLU A 176 -16.59 -26.89 -26.40
C GLU A 176 -16.28 -25.60 -27.15
N GLU A 177 -17.24 -24.68 -27.25
CA GLU A 177 -17.05 -23.38 -27.89
C GLU A 177 -16.23 -22.44 -27.00
N LYS A 178 -16.44 -22.49 -25.68
CA LYS A 178 -15.66 -21.70 -24.71
C LYS A 178 -14.21 -22.18 -24.60
N GLN A 179 -13.92 -23.46 -24.88
CA GLN A 179 -12.54 -23.98 -24.88
C GLN A 179 -11.61 -23.24 -25.86
N GLU A 180 -12.14 -22.71 -26.97
CA GLU A 180 -11.36 -21.88 -27.93
C GLU A 180 -10.72 -20.67 -27.24
N PHE A 181 -11.35 -20.16 -26.18
CA PHE A 181 -10.96 -18.95 -25.49
C PHE A 181 -10.36 -19.21 -24.11
N LYS A 182 -10.05 -20.45 -23.72
CA LYS A 182 -9.56 -20.75 -22.36
C LYS A 182 -8.27 -20.00 -22.02
N GLY A 183 -7.32 -19.99 -22.97
CA GLY A 183 -5.98 -19.43 -22.81
C GLY A 183 -5.14 -20.22 -21.80
N ASN A 184 -3.86 -20.42 -22.12
CA ASN A 184 -2.94 -21.23 -21.32
C ASN A 184 -1.97 -20.38 -20.50
N HIS A 185 -1.81 -19.10 -20.84
CA HIS A 185 -0.89 -18.18 -20.19
C HIS A 185 -1.59 -16.86 -19.81
N VAL A 186 -1.17 -16.24 -18.70
CA VAL A 186 -1.82 -15.03 -18.15
C VAL A 186 -1.77 -13.81 -19.07
N LEU A 187 -0.85 -13.82 -20.03
CA LEU A 187 -0.66 -12.79 -21.06
C LEU A 187 -1.37 -13.11 -22.38
N ASP A 188 -2.11 -14.21 -22.46
CA ASP A 188 -2.89 -14.51 -23.66
C ASP A 188 -3.94 -13.41 -23.89
N PRO A 189 -4.12 -12.94 -25.15
CA PRO A 189 -4.98 -11.80 -25.44
C PRO A 189 -6.45 -11.99 -25.07
N ILE A 190 -6.93 -13.24 -25.13
CA ILE A 190 -8.29 -13.64 -24.73
C ILE A 190 -8.16 -14.85 -23.82
N ARG A 191 -8.88 -14.82 -22.68
CA ARG A 191 -8.93 -15.90 -21.71
C ARG A 191 -10.32 -16.06 -21.13
N SER A 192 -10.72 -17.27 -20.85
CA SER A 192 -11.97 -17.60 -20.19
C SER A 192 -11.81 -18.82 -19.29
N GLY A 193 -12.65 -18.92 -18.28
CA GLY A 193 -12.64 -20.05 -17.34
C GLY A 193 -13.16 -19.64 -15.97
N THR A 194 -12.82 -20.46 -14.97
CA THR A 194 -13.34 -20.33 -13.59
C THR A 194 -12.30 -19.82 -12.58
N SER A 195 -11.01 -19.83 -12.95
CA SER A 195 -9.90 -19.34 -12.11
C SER A 195 -8.87 -18.58 -12.94
N PHE A 196 -8.35 -17.48 -12.38
CA PHE A 196 -7.38 -16.64 -13.07
C PHE A 196 -6.02 -17.32 -13.26
N ASN A 197 -5.65 -18.24 -12.35
CA ASN A 197 -4.38 -18.95 -12.37
C ASN A 197 -4.52 -20.40 -11.84
N VAL A 198 -5.00 -21.28 -12.71
CA VAL A 198 -5.28 -22.70 -12.42
C VAL A 198 -4.03 -23.49 -11.97
N SER A 199 -2.81 -23.00 -12.24
CA SER A 199 -1.56 -23.66 -11.84
C SER A 199 -1.09 -23.32 -10.42
N VAL A 200 -1.68 -22.31 -9.78
CA VAL A 200 -1.29 -21.82 -8.44
C VAL A 200 -2.44 -21.91 -7.43
N GLU A 201 -3.68 -21.75 -7.90
CA GLU A 201 -4.87 -21.70 -7.05
C GLU A 201 -5.40 -23.12 -6.73
N LYS A 202 -5.47 -23.46 -5.44
CA LYS A 202 -6.02 -24.74 -4.95
C LYS A 202 -7.54 -24.71 -4.71
N ALA A 203 -8.20 -23.58 -4.97
CA ALA A 203 -9.60 -23.35 -4.69
C ALA A 203 -10.37 -23.06 -6.00
N PHE A 204 -11.54 -23.67 -6.16
CA PHE A 204 -12.48 -23.37 -7.23
C PHE A 204 -13.40 -22.23 -6.78
N TYR A 205 -13.52 -21.18 -7.59
CA TYR A 205 -14.41 -20.05 -7.30
C TYR A 205 -15.75 -20.21 -8.03
N TRP A 206 -16.82 -19.72 -7.40
CA TRP A 206 -18.17 -19.78 -7.95
C TRP A 206 -18.41 -18.65 -8.96
N ARG A 207 -17.62 -18.66 -10.04
CA ARG A 207 -17.57 -17.62 -11.07
C ARG A 207 -17.01 -18.15 -12.38
N ASP A 208 -17.57 -17.67 -13.49
CA ASP A 208 -16.95 -17.70 -14.81
C ASP A 208 -16.44 -16.31 -15.19
N PHE A 209 -15.37 -16.25 -15.96
CA PHE A 209 -14.85 -14.99 -16.48
C PHE A 209 -14.48 -15.05 -17.96
N LEU A 210 -14.51 -13.88 -18.58
CA LEU A 210 -13.91 -13.58 -19.87
C LEU A 210 -12.99 -12.37 -19.67
N LYS A 211 -11.73 -12.50 -20.09
CA LYS A 211 -10.70 -11.46 -20.02
C LYS A 211 -10.15 -11.22 -21.42
N VAL A 212 -10.12 -9.96 -21.85
CA VAL A 212 -9.73 -9.56 -23.20
C VAL A 212 -8.82 -8.33 -23.15
N PHE A 213 -7.70 -8.35 -23.86
CA PHE A 213 -6.92 -7.14 -24.10
C PHE A 213 -7.58 -6.33 -25.22
N VAL A 214 -7.93 -5.09 -24.93
CA VAL A 214 -8.69 -4.23 -25.87
C VAL A 214 -7.89 -2.99 -26.29
N HIS A 215 -6.69 -2.80 -25.72
CA HIS A 215 -5.76 -1.73 -26.08
C HIS A 215 -4.35 -2.04 -25.57
N PRO A 216 -3.27 -1.65 -26.30
CA PRO A 216 -3.26 -0.85 -27.53
C PRO A 216 -3.71 -1.60 -28.79
N VAL A 217 -3.71 -2.93 -28.74
CA VAL A 217 -4.27 -3.79 -29.79
C VAL A 217 -5.62 -4.30 -29.32
N PHE A 218 -6.63 -4.21 -30.19
CA PHE A 218 -7.97 -4.70 -29.91
C PHE A 218 -8.08 -6.19 -30.24
N TYR A 219 -8.39 -7.00 -29.23
CA TYR A 219 -8.81 -8.38 -29.38
C TYR A 219 -10.28 -8.51 -28.93
N SER A 220 -10.97 -9.53 -29.44
CA SER A 220 -12.31 -9.89 -28.98
C SER A 220 -12.61 -11.34 -29.35
N PRO A 221 -13.43 -12.06 -28.56
CA PRO A 221 -14.08 -13.27 -29.03
C PRO A 221 -14.86 -13.02 -30.32
N THR A 222 -14.85 -14.02 -31.20
CA THR A 222 -15.64 -14.04 -32.44
C THR A 222 -17.09 -14.50 -32.21
N LYS A 223 -17.36 -15.04 -31.01
CA LYS A 223 -18.66 -15.54 -30.56
C LYS A 223 -19.02 -14.90 -29.20
N PRO A 224 -20.31 -14.63 -28.94
CA PRO A 224 -21.42 -14.63 -29.88
C PRO A 224 -21.26 -13.51 -30.93
N ALA A 225 -21.97 -13.64 -32.06
CA ALA A 225 -21.94 -12.63 -33.11
C ALA A 225 -22.38 -11.26 -32.56
N GLY A 226 -21.64 -10.19 -32.89
CA GLY A 226 -21.90 -8.83 -32.41
C GLY A 226 -21.14 -8.43 -31.14
N LEU A 227 -20.59 -9.39 -30.36
CA LEU A 227 -19.85 -9.07 -29.14
C LEU A 227 -18.57 -8.26 -29.44
N SER A 228 -17.93 -8.51 -30.58
CA SER A 228 -16.71 -7.79 -30.99
C SER A 228 -16.96 -6.31 -31.23
N GLU A 229 -17.99 -5.98 -32.00
CA GLU A 229 -18.35 -4.60 -32.32
C GLU A 229 -18.80 -3.84 -31.07
N ILE A 230 -19.64 -4.48 -30.24
CA ILE A 230 -20.16 -3.90 -28.99
C ILE A 230 -19.02 -3.66 -28.00
N SER A 231 -18.10 -4.63 -27.83
CA SER A 231 -16.98 -4.51 -26.89
C SER A 231 -15.93 -3.51 -27.35
N LEU A 232 -15.73 -3.32 -28.65
CA LEU A 232 -14.86 -2.26 -29.20
C LEU A 232 -15.40 -0.89 -28.83
N GLU A 233 -16.67 -0.62 -29.17
CA GLU A 233 -17.30 0.67 -28.89
C GLU A 233 -17.31 0.95 -27.38
N TYR A 234 -17.77 -0.01 -26.59
CA TYR A 234 -17.78 0.11 -25.12
C TYR A 234 -16.38 0.42 -24.57
N SER A 235 -15.36 -0.32 -25.00
CA SER A 235 -13.99 -0.15 -24.51
C SER A 235 -13.41 1.23 -24.85
N GLN A 236 -13.68 1.75 -26.06
CA GLN A 236 -13.25 3.09 -26.47
C GLN A 236 -13.89 4.17 -25.60
N ARG A 237 -15.20 4.11 -25.40
CA ARG A 237 -15.93 5.11 -24.60
C ARG A 237 -15.54 5.08 -23.12
N VAL A 238 -15.36 3.89 -22.54
CA VAL A 238 -14.87 3.73 -21.17
C VAL A 238 -13.45 4.29 -21.02
N ARG A 239 -12.60 4.16 -22.05
CA ARG A 239 -11.24 4.75 -22.04
C ARG A 239 -11.29 6.27 -22.00
N GLU A 240 -12.22 6.91 -22.71
CA GLU A 240 -12.43 8.37 -22.65
C GLU A 240 -12.83 8.82 -21.25
N ILE A 241 -13.77 8.11 -20.60
CA ILE A 241 -14.17 8.38 -19.22
C ILE A 241 -12.99 8.23 -18.28
N ALA A 242 -12.23 7.14 -18.39
CA ALA A 242 -11.06 6.90 -17.55
C ALA A 242 -10.01 8.02 -17.69
N ARG A 243 -9.76 8.52 -18.91
CA ARG A 243 -8.85 9.65 -19.12
C ARG A 243 -9.37 10.94 -18.49
N GLY A 244 -10.66 11.24 -18.63
CA GLY A 244 -11.27 12.41 -17.97
C GLY A 244 -11.17 12.36 -16.45
N LEU A 245 -11.38 11.19 -15.85
CA LEU A 245 -11.19 10.95 -14.42
C LEU A 245 -9.72 11.13 -14.00
N LEU A 246 -8.77 10.59 -14.77
CA LEU A 246 -7.34 10.76 -14.50
C LEU A 246 -6.90 12.22 -14.60
N THR A 247 -7.50 13.01 -15.49
CA THR A 247 -7.29 14.47 -15.52
C THR A 247 -7.75 15.13 -14.23
N GLY A 248 -8.96 14.81 -13.77
CA GLY A 248 -9.46 15.33 -12.50
C GLY A 248 -8.61 14.91 -11.29
N ILE A 249 -8.16 13.65 -11.25
CA ILE A 249 -7.26 13.14 -10.20
C ILE A 249 -5.90 13.85 -10.23
N SER A 250 -5.36 14.08 -11.43
CA SER A 250 -4.10 14.82 -11.59
C SER A 250 -4.21 16.25 -11.05
N GLU A 251 -5.30 16.94 -11.37
CA GLU A 251 -5.58 18.29 -10.86
C GLU A 251 -5.78 18.30 -9.34
N SER A 252 -6.48 17.31 -8.77
CA SER A 252 -6.69 17.23 -7.31
C SER A 252 -5.39 17.04 -6.54
N LEU A 253 -4.37 16.42 -7.17
CA LEU A 253 -3.03 16.28 -6.62
C LEU A 253 -2.16 17.53 -6.79
N GLY A 254 -2.71 18.63 -7.32
CA GLY A 254 -1.98 19.87 -7.59
C GLY A 254 -1.05 19.80 -8.82
N LEU A 255 -1.26 18.82 -9.70
CA LEU A 255 -0.47 18.62 -10.92
C LEU A 255 -1.21 19.21 -12.14
N GLU A 256 -0.48 19.38 -13.25
CA GLU A 256 -1.12 19.67 -14.54
C GLU A 256 -2.13 18.54 -14.87
N GLY A 257 -3.32 18.87 -15.37
CA GLY A 257 -4.36 17.86 -15.66
C GLY A 257 -3.94 16.78 -16.67
N SER A 258 -2.94 17.04 -17.51
CA SER A 258 -2.38 16.06 -18.45
C SER A 258 -1.16 15.29 -17.90
N TYR A 259 -0.74 15.56 -16.67
CA TYR A 259 0.50 15.01 -16.10
C TYR A 259 0.51 13.48 -16.07
N ILE A 260 -0.52 12.85 -15.49
CA ILE A 260 -0.60 11.38 -15.40
C ILE A 260 -0.61 10.75 -16.81
N ASP A 261 -1.34 11.35 -17.75
CA ASP A 261 -1.43 10.88 -19.13
C ASP A 261 -0.06 10.88 -19.83
N LYS A 262 0.67 12.00 -19.74
CA LYS A 262 2.03 12.17 -20.29
C LYS A 262 3.05 11.27 -19.60
N ALA A 263 3.04 11.24 -18.26
CA ALA A 263 4.04 10.53 -17.46
C ALA A 263 3.98 9.01 -17.68
N LEU A 264 2.77 8.47 -17.86
CA LEU A 264 2.54 7.04 -18.05
C LEU A 264 2.34 6.64 -19.51
N ASN A 265 2.37 7.61 -20.44
CA ASN A 265 2.17 7.40 -21.88
C ASN A 265 0.89 6.59 -22.16
N LEU A 266 -0.25 7.08 -21.70
CA LEU A 266 -1.52 6.34 -21.76
C LEU A 266 -2.01 6.05 -23.18
N GLU A 267 -1.50 6.77 -24.19
CA GLU A 267 -1.65 6.42 -25.61
C GLU A 267 -1.17 5.01 -25.94
N ARG A 268 -0.13 4.53 -25.26
CA ARG A 268 0.36 3.15 -25.37
C ARG A 268 -0.02 2.28 -24.18
N GLY A 269 -0.86 2.82 -23.29
CA GLY A 269 -1.31 2.17 -22.07
C GLY A 269 -2.10 0.90 -22.34
N LYS A 270 -2.25 0.06 -21.32
CA LYS A 270 -3.00 -1.21 -21.44
C LYS A 270 -4.42 -1.01 -20.95
N GLN A 271 -5.41 -1.45 -21.72
CA GLN A 271 -6.78 -1.61 -21.23
C GLN A 271 -7.20 -3.08 -21.35
N ILE A 272 -7.80 -3.58 -20.28
CA ILE A 272 -8.31 -4.95 -20.18
C ILE A 272 -9.81 -4.87 -19.98
N PHE A 273 -10.57 -5.54 -20.84
CA PHE A 273 -11.99 -5.79 -20.66
C PHE A 273 -12.17 -7.10 -19.89
N ILE A 274 -12.95 -7.07 -18.80
CA ILE A 274 -13.22 -8.25 -17.98
C ILE A 274 -14.73 -8.35 -17.76
N ALA A 275 -15.31 -9.48 -18.14
CA ALA A 275 -16.68 -9.84 -17.82
C ALA A 275 -16.70 -11.01 -16.84
N ASN A 276 -17.60 -10.94 -15.86
CA ASN A 276 -17.73 -11.91 -14.78
C ASN A 276 -19.18 -12.38 -14.69
N LEU A 277 -19.39 -13.69 -14.75
CA LEU A 277 -20.67 -14.31 -14.43
C LEU A 277 -20.54 -15.00 -13.08
N TYR A 278 -21.48 -14.70 -12.18
CA TYR A 278 -21.63 -15.40 -10.92
C TYR A 278 -22.92 -16.22 -11.00
N PRO A 279 -22.85 -17.55 -11.22
CA PRO A 279 -24.04 -18.39 -11.28
C PRO A 279 -24.79 -18.37 -9.95
N THR A 280 -26.10 -18.60 -9.97
CA THR A 280 -26.90 -18.75 -8.74
C THR A 280 -26.30 -19.84 -7.87
N CYS A 281 -25.99 -19.51 -6.62
CA CYS A 281 -25.40 -20.45 -5.67
C CYS A 281 -26.48 -21.00 -4.72
N PRO A 282 -26.68 -22.33 -4.64
CA PRO A 282 -27.62 -22.93 -3.69
C PRO A 282 -27.23 -22.75 -2.22
N GLN A 283 -25.92 -22.59 -1.94
CA GLN A 283 -25.34 -22.48 -0.60
C GLN A 283 -24.36 -21.30 -0.54
N PRO A 284 -24.86 -20.05 -0.61
CA PRO A 284 -24.02 -18.86 -0.71
C PRO A 284 -23.07 -18.67 0.49
N GLU A 285 -23.39 -19.25 1.65
CA GLU A 285 -22.55 -19.24 2.85
C GLU A 285 -21.31 -20.16 2.75
N LEU A 286 -21.30 -21.10 1.79
CA LEU A 286 -20.19 -22.04 1.57
C LEU A 286 -19.39 -21.75 0.29
N ALA A 287 -19.81 -20.78 -0.51
CA ALA A 287 -19.21 -20.48 -1.80
C ALA A 287 -18.69 -19.04 -1.88
N MET A 288 -17.56 -18.86 -2.56
CA MET A 288 -16.96 -17.55 -2.80
C MET A 288 -16.82 -17.32 -4.30
N GLY A 289 -17.39 -16.22 -4.79
CA GLY A 289 -17.30 -15.85 -6.21
C GLY A 289 -15.92 -15.31 -6.59
N MET A 290 -15.36 -14.42 -5.78
CA MET A 290 -13.99 -13.93 -5.94
C MET A 290 -13.44 -13.53 -4.55
N PRO A 291 -12.19 -13.89 -4.21
CA PRO A 291 -11.61 -13.53 -2.92
C PRO A 291 -11.29 -12.04 -2.82
N SER A 292 -11.01 -11.57 -1.60
CA SER A 292 -10.51 -10.21 -1.36
C SER A 292 -9.22 -9.98 -2.13
N HIS A 293 -9.14 -8.90 -2.90
CA HIS A 293 -7.99 -8.51 -3.71
C HIS A 293 -7.96 -6.99 -3.91
N SER A 294 -6.89 -6.50 -4.52
CA SER A 294 -6.76 -5.16 -5.07
C SER A 294 -6.51 -5.23 -6.58
N ASP A 295 -6.81 -4.12 -7.28
CA ASP A 295 -6.66 -4.03 -8.74
C ASP A 295 -5.34 -3.36 -9.09
N HIS A 296 -4.50 -4.03 -9.86
CA HIS A 296 -3.14 -3.57 -10.20
C HIS A 296 -3.10 -2.41 -11.22
N GLY A 297 -4.25 -1.87 -11.65
CA GLY A 297 -4.34 -0.82 -12.68
C GLY A 297 -4.23 0.60 -12.12
N LEU A 298 -4.50 1.60 -12.96
CA LEU A 298 -4.75 2.97 -12.50
C LEU A 298 -6.19 3.13 -12.02
N LEU A 299 -7.14 2.75 -12.88
CA LEU A 299 -8.57 2.79 -12.58
C LEU A 299 -9.25 1.51 -13.08
N THR A 300 -10.22 1.01 -12.32
CA THR A 300 -11.21 0.02 -12.79
C THR A 300 -12.58 0.70 -12.83
N LEU A 301 -13.25 0.63 -13.99
CA LEU A 301 -14.61 1.13 -14.18
C LEU A 301 -15.55 -0.07 -14.30
N LEU A 302 -16.36 -0.29 -13.27
CA LEU A 302 -17.23 -1.45 -13.13
C LEU A 302 -18.70 -1.06 -13.35
N ILE A 303 -19.39 -1.85 -14.17
CA ILE A 303 -20.85 -1.88 -14.28
C ILE A 303 -21.40 -3.20 -13.73
N GLN A 304 -22.62 -3.17 -13.21
CA GLN A 304 -23.28 -4.35 -12.63
C GLN A 304 -24.70 -4.47 -13.19
N ASN A 305 -25.23 -5.70 -13.20
CA ASN A 305 -26.57 -6.02 -13.71
C ASN A 305 -27.70 -5.76 -12.69
N GLY A 306 -27.44 -4.99 -11.63
CA GLY A 306 -28.43 -4.69 -10.59
C GLY A 306 -28.53 -5.73 -9.47
N ILE A 307 -27.80 -6.85 -9.55
CA ILE A 307 -27.71 -7.84 -8.47
C ILE A 307 -26.49 -7.48 -7.61
N GLY A 308 -26.71 -7.27 -6.31
CA GLY A 308 -25.64 -6.93 -5.36
C GLY A 308 -24.69 -8.09 -5.08
N GLY A 309 -23.73 -7.88 -4.16
CA GLY A 309 -22.77 -8.91 -3.74
C GLY A 309 -21.32 -8.43 -3.71
N LEU A 310 -21.03 -7.29 -4.35
CA LEU A 310 -19.73 -6.63 -4.20
C LEU A 310 -19.59 -6.02 -2.81
N GLN A 311 -18.47 -6.32 -2.17
CA GLN A 311 -18.07 -5.74 -0.89
C GLN A 311 -16.75 -4.99 -1.05
N ILE A 312 -16.63 -3.83 -0.42
CA ILE A 312 -15.38 -3.07 -0.33
C ILE A 312 -14.95 -2.99 1.13
N GLN A 313 -13.64 -3.07 1.37
CA GLN A 313 -13.09 -2.89 2.70
C GLN A 313 -12.77 -1.41 2.93
N HIS A 314 -13.44 -0.78 3.89
CA HIS A 314 -13.18 0.60 4.28
C HIS A 314 -12.96 0.69 5.79
N LYS A 315 -11.81 1.27 6.21
CA LYS A 315 -11.40 1.40 7.62
C LYS A 315 -11.49 0.08 8.40
N GLY A 316 -11.06 -1.01 7.77
CA GLY A 316 -11.03 -2.36 8.34
C GLY A 316 -12.38 -3.08 8.41
N LYS A 317 -13.45 -2.51 7.84
CA LYS A 317 -14.79 -3.11 7.80
C LYS A 317 -15.22 -3.38 6.36
N TRP A 318 -15.90 -4.50 6.14
CA TRP A 318 -16.53 -4.83 4.87
C TRP A 318 -17.87 -4.10 4.72
N VAL A 319 -18.05 -3.40 3.60
CA VAL A 319 -19.24 -2.62 3.28
C VAL A 319 -19.81 -3.12 1.95
N ASN A 320 -21.10 -3.45 1.92
CA ASN A 320 -21.78 -3.82 0.69
C ASN A 320 -21.93 -2.58 -0.21
N VAL A 321 -21.61 -2.74 -1.49
CA VAL A 321 -21.80 -1.70 -2.48
C VAL A 321 -23.22 -1.78 -3.04
N GLY A 322 -23.94 -0.65 -3.01
CA GLY A 322 -25.27 -0.55 -3.62
C GLY A 322 -25.19 -0.70 -5.15
N THR A 323 -26.24 -1.28 -5.73
CA THR A 323 -26.36 -1.40 -7.19
C THR A 323 -27.17 -0.24 -7.74
N HIS A 324 -26.57 0.54 -8.62
CA HIS A 324 -27.26 1.60 -9.34
C HIS A 324 -27.22 1.31 -10.84
N SER A 325 -28.40 1.29 -11.45
CA SER A 325 -28.51 1.21 -12.90
C SER A 325 -27.91 2.46 -13.51
N ASN A 326 -27.14 2.30 -14.60
CA ASN A 326 -26.59 3.41 -15.36
C ASN A 326 -25.55 4.27 -14.59
N SER A 327 -24.68 3.64 -13.80
CA SER A 327 -23.52 4.27 -13.17
C SER A 327 -22.29 3.38 -13.27
N PHE A 328 -21.10 3.98 -13.26
CA PHE A 328 -19.85 3.24 -13.06
C PHE A 328 -19.45 3.31 -11.60
N LEU A 329 -19.15 2.16 -11.00
CA LEU A 329 -18.33 2.12 -9.79
C LEU A 329 -16.87 2.20 -10.22
N VAL A 330 -16.14 3.16 -9.67
CA VAL A 330 -14.73 3.37 -9.98
C VAL A 330 -13.89 2.94 -8.79
N ASN A 331 -12.90 2.09 -9.05
CA ASN A 331 -11.85 1.72 -8.11
C ASN A 331 -10.54 2.39 -8.53
N THR A 332 -9.82 3.01 -7.60
CA THR A 332 -8.44 3.44 -7.80
C THR A 332 -7.51 2.25 -7.57
N GLY A 333 -6.79 1.83 -8.61
CA GLY A 333 -5.91 0.67 -8.52
C GLY A 333 -4.55 0.98 -7.89
N ASP A 334 -3.80 -0.08 -7.60
CA ASP A 334 -2.52 -0.09 -6.89
C ASP A 334 -1.49 0.86 -7.50
N HIS A 335 -1.54 1.13 -8.80
CA HIS A 335 -0.58 2.03 -9.46
C HIS A 335 -0.81 3.52 -9.14
N LEU A 336 -2.00 3.90 -8.66
CA LEU A 336 -2.26 5.24 -8.12
C LEU A 336 -2.02 5.31 -6.61
N GLU A 337 -1.85 4.16 -5.94
CA GLU A 337 -1.54 4.11 -4.51
C GLU A 337 -0.06 4.47 -4.29
N VAL A 338 0.19 5.68 -3.82
CA VAL A 338 1.50 6.02 -3.24
C VAL A 338 1.47 5.59 -1.79
N THR A 339 2.27 4.57 -1.44
CA THR A 339 2.61 4.32 -0.04
C THR A 339 3.52 5.44 0.46
N SER A 340 2.94 6.61 0.75
CA SER A 340 3.64 7.66 1.48
C SER A 340 3.82 7.14 2.89
N VAL A 341 4.96 6.49 3.14
CA VAL A 341 5.39 6.15 4.49
C VAL A 341 5.46 7.49 5.25
N PRO A 342 4.63 7.70 6.28
CA PRO A 342 4.52 8.99 6.93
C PRO A 342 5.86 9.38 7.54
N GLU A 343 6.18 10.66 7.49
CA GLU A 343 7.38 11.19 8.13
C GLU A 343 7.16 11.22 9.65
N ALA A 344 8.07 10.60 10.41
CA ALA A 344 7.97 10.57 11.85
C ALA A 344 8.56 11.83 12.48
N SER A 345 7.84 12.41 13.45
CA SER A 345 8.40 13.36 14.39
C SER A 345 9.13 12.59 15.50
N ILE A 346 10.39 12.24 15.23
CA ILE A 346 11.26 11.55 16.19
C ILE A 346 11.61 12.51 17.35
N PRO A 347 11.67 12.04 18.61
CA PRO A 347 12.09 12.86 19.75
C PRO A 347 13.45 13.51 19.52
N VAL A 348 13.62 14.76 19.95
CA VAL A 348 14.89 15.50 19.86
C VAL A 348 15.44 15.73 21.27
N ILE A 349 16.69 15.35 21.47
CA ILE A 349 17.43 15.49 22.72
C ILE A 349 18.51 16.56 22.54
N ASP A 350 18.42 17.62 23.32
CA ASP A 350 19.48 18.63 23.41
C ASP A 350 20.60 18.11 24.33
N TYR A 351 21.72 17.71 23.72
CA TYR A 351 22.84 17.14 24.45
C TYR A 351 23.49 18.14 25.41
N SER A 352 23.46 19.44 25.10
CA SER A 352 24.05 20.46 25.96
C SER A 352 23.35 20.52 27.32
N LEU A 353 22.03 20.32 27.36
CA LEU A 353 21.27 20.29 28.61
C LEU A 353 21.63 19.08 29.48
N LEU A 354 22.12 17.99 28.88
CA LEU A 354 22.60 16.83 29.62
C LEU A 354 23.93 17.16 30.30
N ILE A 355 24.90 17.72 29.57
CA ILE A 355 26.28 17.92 30.07
C ILE A 355 26.50 19.21 30.87
N SER A 356 25.76 20.28 30.56
CA SER A 356 25.98 21.61 31.14
C SER A 356 24.68 22.30 31.59
N GLY A 357 23.55 21.59 31.59
CA GLY A 357 22.29 22.10 32.10
C GLY A 357 22.27 22.26 33.62
N THR A 358 21.40 23.15 34.11
CA THR A 358 21.09 23.22 35.55
C THR A 358 20.48 21.90 36.04
N PRO A 359 20.51 21.58 37.35
CA PRO A 359 19.95 20.32 37.87
C PRO A 359 18.51 20.03 37.41
N GLY A 360 17.65 21.06 37.36
CA GLY A 360 16.28 20.93 36.86
C GLY A 360 16.18 20.65 35.37
N GLN A 361 17.01 21.32 34.54
CA GLN A 361 17.08 21.05 33.10
C GLN A 361 17.64 19.65 32.81
N ARG A 362 18.70 19.24 33.53
CA ARG A 362 19.28 17.90 33.41
C ARG A 362 18.26 16.84 33.77
N SER A 363 17.54 17.00 34.88
CA SER A 363 16.48 16.05 35.28
C SER A 363 15.40 15.91 34.21
N LYS A 364 14.96 17.04 33.62
CA LYS A 364 13.96 17.04 32.54
C LYS A 364 14.47 16.32 31.28
N ILE A 365 15.69 16.61 30.83
CA ILE A 365 16.23 15.99 29.61
C ILE A 365 16.53 14.50 29.80
N VAL A 366 16.95 14.08 31.00
CA VAL A 366 17.11 12.66 31.38
C VAL A 366 15.76 11.93 31.28
N HIS A 367 14.68 12.53 31.80
CA HIS A 367 13.35 11.96 31.68
C HIS A 367 12.86 11.87 30.21
N GLU A 368 13.11 12.90 29.40
CA GLU A 368 12.79 12.90 27.97
C GLU A 368 13.59 11.84 27.19
N LEU A 369 14.87 11.67 27.52
CA LEU A 369 15.73 10.64 26.97
C LEU A 369 15.22 9.23 27.29
N GLY A 370 14.84 8.98 28.55
CA GLY A 370 14.24 7.72 28.96
C GLY A 370 12.95 7.39 28.18
N ARG A 371 12.05 8.38 28.01
CA ARG A 371 10.85 8.21 27.18
C ARG A 371 11.17 7.92 25.72
N ALA A 372 12.18 8.58 25.16
CA ALA A 372 12.60 8.32 23.79
C ALA A 372 13.15 6.89 23.61
N CYS A 373 13.96 6.40 24.55
CA CYS A 373 14.45 5.02 24.56
C CYS A 373 13.32 3.99 24.74
N GLN A 374 12.31 4.30 25.54
CA GLN A 374 11.17 3.41 25.83
C GLN A 374 10.15 3.35 24.69
N ASP A 375 9.74 4.51 24.16
CA ASP A 375 8.65 4.60 23.19
C ASP A 375 9.12 4.39 21.75
N TRP A 376 10.29 4.94 21.43
CA TRP A 376 10.81 4.99 20.07
C TRP A 376 12.01 4.10 19.83
N GLY A 377 12.89 3.94 20.82
CA GLY A 377 14.21 3.34 20.62
C GLY A 377 15.12 4.13 19.66
N PHE A 378 14.67 5.31 19.25
CA PHE A 378 15.30 6.23 18.31
C PHE A 378 15.05 7.67 18.76
N PHE A 379 16.06 8.52 18.63
CA PHE A 379 15.97 9.95 18.90
C PHE A 379 17.03 10.73 18.14
N MET A 380 16.75 12.00 17.85
CA MET A 380 17.73 12.93 17.32
C MET A 380 18.51 13.56 18.46
N VAL A 381 19.80 13.80 18.26
CA VAL A 381 20.66 14.53 19.19
C VAL A 381 21.18 15.80 18.52
N ILE A 382 20.93 16.94 19.14
CA ILE A 382 21.39 18.26 18.72
C ILE A 382 22.32 18.88 19.78
N ASN A 383 22.98 19.98 19.43
CA ASN A 383 23.89 20.71 20.33
C ASN A 383 24.96 19.78 20.96
N HIS A 384 25.41 18.81 20.18
CA HIS A 384 26.35 17.75 20.57
C HIS A 384 27.82 18.19 20.63
N GLY A 385 28.13 19.44 20.25
CA GLY A 385 29.49 20.01 20.34
C GLY A 385 30.46 19.58 19.23
N VAL A 386 30.17 18.52 18.46
CA VAL A 386 30.97 18.16 17.26
C VAL A 386 30.87 19.24 16.18
N PRO A 387 32.01 19.78 15.67
CA PRO A 387 31.98 20.78 14.61
C PRO A 387 31.38 20.22 13.32
N GLN A 388 30.49 20.99 12.68
CA GLN A 388 29.89 20.60 11.39
C GLN A 388 30.94 20.29 10.32
N LYS A 389 32.07 21.02 10.32
CA LYS A 389 33.20 20.77 9.43
C LYS A 389 33.78 19.36 9.58
N LEU A 390 33.86 18.84 10.81
CA LEU A 390 34.32 17.47 11.05
C LEU A 390 33.33 16.44 10.48
N LEU A 391 32.03 16.68 10.65
CA LEU A 391 30.97 15.83 10.09
C LEU A 391 31.00 15.80 8.56
N SER A 392 31.18 16.95 7.90
CA SER A 392 31.30 17.01 6.44
C SER A 392 32.60 16.34 5.96
N SER A 393 33.72 16.62 6.62
CA SER A 393 35.02 16.05 6.22
C SER A 393 35.06 14.52 6.35
N ILE A 394 34.43 13.93 7.36
CA ILE A 394 34.39 12.46 7.49
C ILE A 394 33.49 11.83 6.41
N LEU A 395 32.36 12.47 6.06
CA LEU A 395 31.52 12.05 4.93
C LEU A 395 32.29 12.12 3.61
N ASP A 396 33.00 13.21 3.35
CA ASP A 396 33.82 13.38 2.14
C ASP A 396 34.96 12.35 2.08
N GLY A 397 35.62 12.08 3.21
CA GLY A 397 36.65 11.05 3.30
C GLY A 397 36.12 9.65 2.98
N CYS A 398 34.94 9.29 3.48
CA CYS A 398 34.29 8.02 3.14
C CYS A 398 33.86 7.96 1.67
N ARG A 399 33.39 9.08 1.11
CA ARG A 399 33.09 9.16 -0.33
C ARG A 399 34.34 8.89 -1.15
N GLY A 400 35.46 9.53 -0.82
CA GLY A 400 36.74 9.29 -1.46
C GLY A 400 37.16 7.82 -1.42
N PHE A 401 36.93 7.12 -0.30
CA PHE A 401 37.16 5.67 -0.22
C PHE A 401 36.28 4.87 -1.19
N PHE A 402 34.98 5.20 -1.30
CA PHE A 402 34.09 4.47 -2.19
C PHE A 402 34.37 4.71 -3.69
N ASP A 403 34.96 5.87 -4.00
CA ASP A 403 35.36 6.29 -5.35
C ASP A 403 36.70 5.66 -5.81
N LEU A 404 37.45 4.99 -4.92
CA LEU A 404 38.65 4.21 -5.28
C LEU A 404 38.35 3.10 -6.29
N GLU A 405 39.38 2.62 -7.00
CA GLU A 405 39.26 1.47 -7.90
C GLU A 405 38.94 0.18 -7.12
N GLU A 406 38.29 -0.80 -7.75
CA GLU A 406 37.87 -2.02 -7.05
C GLU A 406 39.09 -2.86 -6.61
N GLU A 407 40.19 -2.79 -7.35
CA GLU A 407 41.50 -3.37 -7.06
C GLU A 407 42.07 -2.83 -5.74
N GLU A 408 42.04 -1.51 -5.54
CA GLU A 408 42.50 -0.86 -4.30
C GLU A 408 41.61 -1.25 -3.11
N LYS A 409 40.29 -1.36 -3.34
CA LYS A 409 39.34 -1.78 -2.29
C LYS A 409 39.49 -3.24 -1.89
N GLN A 410 40.07 -4.11 -2.73
CA GLN A 410 40.30 -5.53 -2.39
C GLN A 410 41.25 -5.69 -1.20
N GLU A 411 42.17 -4.76 -0.97
CA GLU A 411 43.07 -4.80 0.21
C GLU A 411 42.29 -4.83 1.53
N PHE A 412 41.10 -4.22 1.54
CA PHE A 412 40.24 -4.13 2.71
C PHE A 412 39.18 -5.23 2.77
N LYS A 413 39.24 -6.24 1.90
CA LYS A 413 38.29 -7.37 1.90
C LYS A 413 38.59 -8.31 3.06
N GLY A 414 38.16 -7.95 4.26
CA GLY A 414 38.31 -8.81 5.43
C GLY A 414 37.47 -10.08 5.33
N ASN A 415 37.96 -11.16 5.94
CA ASN A 415 37.44 -12.52 5.83
C ASN A 415 36.67 -12.96 7.09
N HIS A 416 37.00 -12.42 8.25
CA HIS A 416 36.38 -12.73 9.54
C HIS A 416 35.53 -11.57 10.06
N VAL A 417 34.50 -11.87 10.87
CA VAL A 417 33.55 -10.85 11.36
C VAL A 417 34.22 -9.81 12.27
N LEU A 418 35.27 -10.22 12.99
CA LEU A 418 36.05 -9.38 13.91
C LEU A 418 37.30 -8.76 13.27
N ASP A 419 37.49 -8.87 11.95
CA ASP A 419 38.64 -8.25 11.29
C ASP A 419 38.64 -6.73 11.51
N PRO A 420 39.81 -6.09 11.75
CA PRO A 420 39.88 -4.67 12.08
C PRO A 420 39.30 -3.74 11.02
N ILE A 421 39.43 -4.09 9.75
CA ILE A 421 38.88 -3.35 8.61
C ILE A 421 38.25 -4.34 7.63
N ARG A 422 37.04 -4.04 7.17
CA ARG A 422 36.33 -4.83 6.17
C ARG A 422 35.61 -3.92 5.18
N SER A 423 35.72 -4.20 3.89
CA SER A 423 34.96 -3.57 2.82
C SER A 423 34.21 -4.63 2.03
N GLY A 424 33.06 -4.25 1.45
CA GLY A 424 32.30 -5.17 0.63
C GLY A 424 31.01 -4.61 0.09
N THR A 425 30.23 -5.50 -0.54
CA THR A 425 28.89 -5.20 -1.01
C THR A 425 27.90 -6.18 -0.39
N SER A 426 26.68 -5.71 -0.09
CA SER A 426 25.57 -6.52 0.42
C SER A 426 25.90 -7.37 1.66
N PHE A 427 25.63 -6.84 2.86
CA PHE A 427 25.78 -7.59 4.12
C PHE A 427 25.07 -8.96 4.05
N ASN A 428 25.85 -10.04 4.20
CA ASN A 428 25.40 -11.43 4.41
C ASN A 428 24.25 -11.93 3.52
N VAL A 429 24.51 -12.08 2.22
CA VAL A 429 23.58 -12.72 1.27
C VAL A 429 23.68 -14.25 1.34
N ARG A 430 23.28 -14.87 2.47
CA ARG A 430 23.00 -16.31 2.52
C ARG A 430 21.50 -16.53 2.67
N GLY A 431 20.79 -16.58 1.53
CA GLY A 431 19.39 -16.99 1.45
C GLY A 431 18.62 -16.32 0.30
N LYS A 432 17.55 -16.97 -0.17
CA LYS A 432 16.56 -16.40 -1.09
C LYS A 432 15.95 -15.15 -0.42
N ALA A 433 16.34 -13.95 -0.84
CA ALA A 433 15.67 -12.74 -0.40
C ALA A 433 14.36 -12.59 -1.19
N PHE A 434 13.30 -12.11 -0.52
CA PHE A 434 12.05 -11.66 -1.17
C PHE A 434 12.24 -10.36 -2.00
N TYR A 435 13.46 -9.81 -2.01
CA TYR A 435 13.85 -8.62 -2.75
C TYR A 435 14.88 -9.01 -3.81
N TRP A 436 14.74 -8.48 -5.04
CA TRP A 436 15.55 -8.91 -6.18
C TRP A 436 17.06 -8.73 -5.93
N ARG A 437 17.48 -7.62 -5.30
CA ARG A 437 18.89 -7.29 -4.98
C ARG A 437 19.01 -6.39 -3.74
N ILE A 438 20.05 -6.62 -2.92
CA ILE A 438 20.53 -5.68 -1.90
C ILE A 438 21.57 -4.77 -2.56
N PHE A 439 21.42 -3.45 -2.45
CA PHE A 439 22.33 -2.48 -3.07
C PHE A 439 22.97 -1.58 -2.01
N SER A 440 24.03 -2.09 -1.38
CA SER A 440 24.87 -1.31 -0.47
C SER A 440 26.34 -1.68 -0.64
N ARG A 441 27.21 -0.68 -0.58
CA ARG A 441 28.64 -0.84 -0.32
C ARG A 441 28.90 -0.43 1.12
N PHE A 442 29.79 -1.13 1.81
CA PHE A 442 30.14 -0.79 3.19
C PHE A 442 31.64 -0.72 3.42
N LEU A 443 32.03 0.10 4.39
CA LEU A 443 33.34 0.10 5.04
C LEU A 443 33.09 -0.03 6.55
N TYR A 444 33.62 -1.10 7.13
CA TYR A 444 33.55 -1.44 8.54
C TYR A 444 34.95 -1.29 9.14
N ILE A 445 35.07 -0.57 10.24
CA ILE A 445 36.33 -0.42 10.97
C ILE A 445 36.04 -0.66 12.45
N LEU A 446 36.70 -1.65 13.03
CA LEU A 446 36.76 -1.81 14.47
C LEU A 446 37.73 -0.74 15.01
N CYS A 447 37.20 0.29 15.65
CA CYS A 447 38.00 1.37 16.19
C CYS A 447 38.81 0.86 17.38
N SER A 448 40.05 0.44 17.12
CA SER A 448 41.08 0.39 18.14
C SER A 448 41.33 1.83 18.64
N THR A 449 42.01 1.98 19.78
CA THR A 449 42.38 3.30 20.31
C THR A 449 43.26 4.13 19.36
N HIS A 450 43.70 3.56 18.22
CA HIS A 450 44.55 4.23 17.23
C HIS A 450 44.06 3.94 15.80
N LEU A 451 43.07 4.72 15.33
CA LEU A 451 42.79 4.80 13.90
C LEU A 451 43.96 5.52 13.20
N PRO A 452 44.49 5.02 12.08
CA PRO A 452 45.69 5.59 11.42
C PRO A 452 45.45 6.98 10.82
N ASN A 453 44.20 7.36 10.57
CA ASN A 453 43.83 8.66 10.05
C ASN A 453 43.40 9.61 11.19
N LEU A 454 44.08 10.76 11.31
CA LEU A 454 43.80 11.81 12.31
C LEU A 454 42.33 12.25 12.30
N LEU A 455 41.71 12.37 11.12
CA LEU A 455 40.32 12.79 10.97
C LEU A 455 39.34 11.76 11.56
N ALA A 456 39.54 10.48 11.21
CA ALA A 456 38.69 9.39 11.69
C ALA A 456 38.90 9.18 13.20
N SER A 457 40.13 9.34 13.69
CA SER A 457 40.46 9.28 15.11
C SER A 457 39.76 10.38 15.90
N GLU A 458 39.83 11.64 15.45
CA GLU A 458 39.15 12.76 16.09
C GLU A 458 37.63 12.55 16.11
N TYR A 459 37.03 12.18 14.97
CA TYR A 459 35.60 11.89 14.88
C TYR A 459 35.20 10.76 15.84
N SER A 460 35.94 9.65 15.85
CA SER A 460 35.71 8.49 16.72
C SER A 460 35.73 8.87 18.19
N GLN A 461 36.71 9.67 18.62
CA GLN A 461 36.83 10.14 20.00
C GLN A 461 35.63 11.01 20.41
N ARG A 462 35.26 12.01 19.60
CA ARG A 462 34.15 12.91 19.91
C ARG A 462 32.81 12.17 20.00
N VAL A 463 32.56 11.25 19.08
CA VAL A 463 31.32 10.45 19.08
C VAL A 463 31.29 9.50 20.29
N ARG A 464 32.43 8.96 20.72
CA ARG A 464 32.53 8.14 21.93
C ARG A 464 32.18 8.93 23.19
N GLU A 465 32.64 10.17 23.28
CA GLU A 465 32.31 11.08 24.40
C GLU A 465 30.80 11.33 24.46
N ILE A 466 30.16 11.59 23.31
CA ILE A 466 28.70 11.76 23.23
C ILE A 466 27.98 10.49 23.67
N ALA A 467 28.38 9.33 23.16
CA ALA A 467 27.76 8.06 23.51
C ALA A 467 27.85 7.77 25.02
N ARG A 468 29.00 8.02 25.66
CA ARG A 468 29.14 7.85 27.13
C ARG A 468 28.27 8.83 27.92
N GLY A 469 28.18 10.08 27.48
CA GLY A 469 27.28 11.06 28.10
C GLY A 469 25.81 10.64 28.02
N LEU A 470 25.37 10.18 26.84
CA LEU A 470 24.01 9.64 26.64
C LEU A 470 23.76 8.41 27.52
N LEU A 471 24.70 7.46 27.58
CA LEU A 471 24.58 6.27 28.43
C LEU A 471 24.49 6.61 29.92
N THR A 472 25.17 7.67 30.37
CA THR A 472 25.02 8.19 31.74
C THR A 472 23.59 8.64 32.00
N GLY A 473 23.02 9.45 31.11
CA GLY A 473 21.63 9.90 31.22
C GLY A 473 20.61 8.76 31.11
N ILE A 474 20.86 7.78 30.23
CA ILE A 474 20.03 6.57 30.08
C ILE A 474 20.03 5.74 31.38
N SER A 475 21.19 5.59 32.01
CA SER A 475 21.33 4.89 33.29
C SER A 475 20.51 5.58 34.38
N GLU A 476 20.63 6.90 34.50
CA GLU A 476 19.83 7.71 35.44
C GLU A 476 18.33 7.60 35.16
N SER A 477 17.92 7.59 33.89
CA SER A 477 16.50 7.46 33.52
C SER A 477 15.90 6.08 33.82
N LEU A 478 16.74 5.05 34.03
CA LEU A 478 16.33 3.73 34.53
C LEU A 478 16.25 3.69 36.07
N GLY A 479 16.61 4.77 36.76
CA GLY A 479 16.73 4.80 38.22
C GLY A 479 18.03 4.20 38.76
N LEU A 480 19.01 3.96 37.88
CA LEU A 480 20.31 3.41 38.25
C LEU A 480 21.31 4.54 38.54
N GLU A 481 22.44 4.20 39.17
CA GLU A 481 23.59 5.11 39.26
C GLU A 481 24.01 5.53 37.83
N GLY A 482 24.33 6.81 37.61
CA GLY A 482 24.71 7.29 36.27
C GLY A 482 25.89 6.53 35.66
N SER A 483 26.81 6.02 36.48
CA SER A 483 27.96 5.23 36.02
C SER A 483 27.69 3.72 35.93
N TYR A 484 26.47 3.25 36.24
CA TYR A 484 26.15 1.83 36.33
C TYR A 484 26.44 1.09 35.03
N ILE A 485 25.89 1.54 33.90
CA ILE A 485 26.08 0.90 32.59
C ILE A 485 27.57 0.86 32.21
N ASP A 486 28.32 1.93 32.55
CA ASP A 486 29.76 2.04 32.28
C ASP A 486 30.56 0.96 33.01
N LYS A 487 30.33 0.83 34.33
CA LYS A 487 30.96 -0.17 35.20
C LYS A 487 30.54 -1.59 34.85
N ALA A 488 29.24 -1.84 34.71
CA ALA A 488 28.68 -3.18 34.49
C ALA A 488 29.16 -3.79 33.16
N LEU A 489 29.39 -2.96 32.14
CA LEU A 489 29.73 -3.39 30.78
C LEU A 489 31.16 -3.05 30.36
N ASN A 490 31.99 -2.60 31.30
CA ASN A 490 33.41 -2.26 31.11
C ASN A 490 33.64 -1.37 29.88
N LEU A 491 32.95 -0.22 29.82
CA LEU A 491 32.96 0.63 28.63
C LEU A 491 34.30 1.32 28.37
N GLU A 492 35.22 1.34 29.35
CA GLU A 492 36.61 1.72 29.13
C GLU A 492 37.28 0.82 28.08
N ARG A 493 36.99 -0.49 28.10
CA ARG A 493 37.40 -1.47 27.09
C ARG A 493 36.32 -1.73 26.03
N GLY A 494 35.26 -0.92 26.05
CA GLY A 494 34.12 -1.00 25.15
C GLY A 494 34.50 -0.84 23.69
N LYS A 495 33.78 -1.57 22.82
CA LYS A 495 34.02 -1.54 21.38
C LYS A 495 33.22 -0.43 20.72
N GLN A 496 33.87 0.21 19.76
CA GLN A 496 33.27 1.18 18.87
C GLN A 496 33.54 0.71 17.44
N ILE A 497 32.50 0.71 16.62
CA ILE A 497 32.56 0.24 15.25
C ILE A 497 32.08 1.35 14.34
N PHE A 498 32.93 1.72 13.40
CA PHE A 498 32.63 2.68 12.34
C PHE A 498 32.08 1.93 11.12
N ILE A 499 30.91 2.32 10.63
CA ILE A 499 30.26 1.73 9.46
C ILE A 499 29.85 2.83 8.49
N ALA A 500 30.58 3.01 7.40
CA ALA A 500 30.12 3.82 6.29
C ALA A 500 29.33 2.95 5.31
N ASN A 501 28.16 3.41 4.90
CA ASN A 501 27.28 2.77 3.93
C ASN A 501 27.04 3.71 2.75
N LEU A 502 27.24 3.19 1.53
CA LEU A 502 26.91 3.87 0.28
C LEU A 502 25.80 3.12 -0.44
N TYR A 503 24.73 3.84 -0.78
CA TYR A 503 23.58 3.33 -1.53
C TYR A 503 23.51 4.08 -2.86
N PRO A 504 23.98 3.47 -3.97
CA PRO A 504 23.90 4.08 -5.29
C PRO A 504 22.47 4.36 -5.72
N THR A 505 22.31 5.28 -6.68
CA THR A 505 21.03 5.51 -7.34
C THR A 505 20.48 4.22 -7.93
N CYS A 506 19.23 3.89 -7.63
CA CYS A 506 18.54 2.70 -8.10
C CYS A 506 17.47 3.08 -9.14
N PRO A 507 17.45 2.44 -10.33
CA PRO A 507 16.45 2.74 -11.36
C PRO A 507 15.04 2.24 -11.01
N GLN A 508 14.94 1.23 -10.14
CA GLN A 508 13.68 0.61 -9.71
C GLN A 508 13.67 0.45 -8.19
N PRO A 509 13.62 1.57 -7.42
CA PRO A 509 13.74 1.55 -5.97
C PRO A 509 12.59 0.78 -5.27
N GLU A 510 11.47 0.59 -5.94
CA GLU A 510 10.32 -0.22 -5.49
C GLU A 510 10.61 -1.73 -5.45
N LEU A 511 11.60 -2.21 -6.22
CA LEU A 511 11.98 -3.63 -6.31
C LEU A 511 13.26 -3.97 -5.54
N ALA A 512 13.90 -2.97 -4.92
CA ALA A 512 15.22 -3.09 -4.31
C ALA A 512 15.24 -2.53 -2.89
N MET A 513 16.23 -2.97 -2.10
CA MET A 513 16.44 -2.49 -0.74
C MET A 513 17.93 -2.24 -0.50
N GLY A 514 18.24 -1.22 0.30
CA GLY A 514 19.62 -0.91 0.67
C GLY A 514 20.09 -1.78 1.82
N MET A 515 19.28 -1.90 2.87
CA MET A 515 19.53 -2.75 4.03
C MET A 515 18.20 -3.37 4.50
N PRO A 516 18.12 -4.70 4.69
CA PRO A 516 16.90 -5.37 5.15
C PRO A 516 16.49 -4.94 6.57
N PRO A 517 15.23 -5.21 7.00
CA PRO A 517 14.80 -5.03 8.38
C PRO A 517 15.71 -5.77 9.38
N HIS A 518 16.30 -5.02 10.30
CA HIS A 518 17.17 -5.54 11.35
C HIS A 518 17.10 -4.66 12.60
N SER A 519 17.62 -5.18 13.72
CA SER A 519 17.98 -4.39 14.90
C SER A 519 19.48 -4.40 15.12
N ASP A 520 20.00 -3.35 15.75
CA ASP A 520 21.44 -3.20 15.99
C ASP A 520 21.88 -3.98 17.22
N HIS A 521 23.08 -4.55 17.16
CA HIS A 521 23.77 -5.03 18.36
C HIS A 521 24.33 -3.86 19.19
N GLY A 522 24.88 -4.17 20.37
CA GLY A 522 25.48 -3.14 21.24
C GLY A 522 24.45 -2.28 21.97
N LEU A 523 24.90 -1.13 22.47
CA LEU A 523 24.14 -0.23 23.33
C LEU A 523 23.50 0.93 22.56
N LEU A 524 24.31 1.69 21.81
CA LEU A 524 23.86 2.83 21.03
C LEU A 524 24.55 2.88 19.67
N THR A 525 23.80 3.22 18.63
CA THR A 525 24.35 3.59 17.32
C THR A 525 24.09 5.08 17.06
N LEU A 526 25.14 5.83 16.72
CA LEU A 526 25.06 7.25 16.35
C LEU A 526 25.29 7.39 14.84
N LEU A 527 24.31 7.92 14.11
CA LEU A 527 24.28 7.96 12.65
C LEU A 527 24.22 9.39 12.10
N ILE A 528 25.08 9.68 11.13
CA ILE A 528 25.00 10.86 10.26
C ILE A 528 24.76 10.44 8.81
N GLN A 529 24.22 11.35 8.01
CA GLN A 529 23.91 11.10 6.60
C GLN A 529 24.10 12.35 5.73
N ASN A 530 24.26 12.17 4.42
CA ASN A 530 24.54 13.23 3.45
C ASN A 530 23.31 14.06 3.03
N GLY A 531 22.30 14.17 3.89
CA GLY A 531 21.06 14.91 3.61
C GLY A 531 20.03 14.15 2.74
N ILE A 532 20.39 13.02 2.14
CA ILE A 532 19.46 12.17 1.40
C ILE A 532 18.82 11.13 2.34
N GLY A 533 17.50 11.20 2.48
CA GLY A 533 16.72 10.25 3.28
C GLY A 533 16.70 8.83 2.71
N GLY A 534 16.10 7.91 3.45
CA GLY A 534 16.00 6.50 3.05
C GLY A 534 15.95 5.53 4.22
N LEU A 535 16.28 5.98 5.43
CA LEU A 535 16.07 5.20 6.64
C LEU A 535 14.57 5.14 6.96
N GLN A 536 14.10 3.93 7.26
CA GLN A 536 12.76 3.68 7.78
C GLN A 536 12.86 2.94 9.11
N ILE A 537 12.06 3.38 10.08
CA ILE A 537 11.96 2.78 11.42
C ILE A 537 10.59 2.14 11.56
N GLN A 538 10.51 0.99 12.25
CA GLN A 538 9.23 0.40 12.60
C GLN A 538 8.74 0.96 13.95
N HIS A 539 7.71 1.79 13.93
CA HIS A 539 7.11 2.37 15.13
C HIS A 539 5.61 2.02 15.17
N LYS A 540 5.15 1.44 16.30
CA LYS A 540 3.76 0.99 16.51
C LYS A 540 3.21 0.12 15.36
N GLY A 541 4.04 -0.82 14.89
CA GLY A 541 3.69 -1.77 13.83
C GLY A 541 3.72 -1.20 12.41
N LYS A 542 4.04 0.09 12.22
CA LYS A 542 4.13 0.76 10.91
C LYS A 542 5.56 1.17 10.61
N TRP A 543 5.94 1.09 9.34
CA TRP A 543 7.16 1.74 8.87
C TRP A 543 6.93 3.25 8.81
N VAL A 544 7.91 4.04 9.24
CA VAL A 544 7.91 5.51 9.18
C VAL A 544 9.23 6.02 8.61
N ASN A 545 9.18 7.08 7.82
CA ASN A 545 10.36 7.71 7.24
C ASN A 545 11.02 8.62 8.28
N VAL A 546 12.35 8.65 8.27
CA VAL A 546 13.11 9.55 9.12
C VAL A 546 13.60 10.74 8.31
N GLY A 547 13.17 11.93 8.71
CA GLY A 547 13.64 13.19 8.13
C GLY A 547 15.15 13.37 8.31
N THR A 548 15.76 14.17 7.44
CA THR A 548 17.17 14.55 7.57
C THR A 548 17.26 15.89 8.31
N HIS A 549 17.96 15.92 9.44
CA HIS A 549 18.20 17.16 10.17
C HIS A 549 19.69 17.53 10.08
N PRO A 550 20.04 18.70 9.53
CA PRO A 550 21.43 19.15 9.48
C PRO A 550 22.03 19.24 10.88
N ASN A 551 23.35 18.97 10.98
CA ASN A 551 24.15 19.10 12.20
C ASN A 551 23.52 18.39 13.42
N SER A 552 23.14 17.12 13.22
CA SER A 552 22.56 16.29 14.26
C SER A 552 23.00 14.84 14.08
N PHE A 553 22.91 14.05 15.16
CA PHE A 553 23.01 12.59 15.10
C PHE A 553 21.62 11.98 15.23
N LEU A 554 21.27 11.04 14.36
CA LEU A 554 20.19 10.11 14.68
C LEU A 554 20.78 8.99 15.55
N VAL A 555 20.18 8.74 16.70
CA VAL A 555 20.66 7.76 17.67
C VAL A 555 19.61 6.69 17.86
N ASN A 556 20.03 5.43 17.89
CA ASN A 556 19.16 4.32 18.27
C ASN A 556 19.77 3.45 19.36
N THR A 557 18.88 2.85 20.15
CA THR A 557 19.23 1.86 21.16
C THR A 557 19.39 0.49 20.52
N GLY A 558 20.44 -0.22 20.90
CA GLY A 558 20.73 -1.58 20.41
C GLY A 558 20.21 -2.67 21.34
N ASP A 559 20.33 -3.91 20.87
CA ASP A 559 19.84 -5.12 21.53
C ASP A 559 20.38 -5.28 22.96
N HIS A 560 21.63 -4.88 23.22
CA HIS A 560 22.24 -5.06 24.55
C HIS A 560 21.70 -4.07 25.58
N LEU A 561 21.22 -2.90 25.14
CA LEU A 561 20.52 -1.99 26.03
C LEU A 561 19.08 -2.47 26.31
N GLU A 562 18.42 -3.09 25.32
CA GLU A 562 17.15 -3.79 25.55
C GLU A 562 17.32 -4.94 26.56
N ILE A 563 18.36 -5.76 26.43
CA ILE A 563 18.67 -6.85 27.37
C ILE A 563 18.95 -6.30 28.78
N LEU A 564 19.87 -5.35 28.92
CA LEU A 564 20.25 -4.79 30.22
C LEU A 564 19.06 -4.15 30.94
N SER A 565 18.20 -3.45 30.19
CA SER A 565 17.01 -2.80 30.74
C SER A 565 15.82 -3.75 30.96
N ASN A 566 16.01 -5.07 30.81
CA ASN A 566 14.97 -6.09 30.88
C ASN A 566 13.78 -5.80 29.94
N GLY A 567 14.04 -5.21 28.77
CA GLY A 567 13.01 -4.87 27.78
C GLY A 567 12.31 -3.54 28.01
N ARG A 568 12.70 -2.74 29.01
CA ARG A 568 12.11 -1.40 29.25
C ARG A 568 12.45 -0.43 28.11
N TYR A 569 13.67 -0.46 27.61
CA TYR A 569 14.09 0.29 26.41
C TYR A 569 14.13 -0.60 25.18
N LYS A 570 13.79 -0.05 24.02
CA LYS A 570 13.46 -0.85 22.82
C LYS A 570 14.57 -0.77 21.77
N SER A 571 15.19 -1.89 21.46
CA SER A 571 15.93 -2.04 20.21
C SER A 571 14.92 -2.14 19.06
N VAL A 572 14.92 -1.24 18.09
CA VAL A 572 13.82 -1.15 17.11
C VAL A 572 14.24 -1.61 15.72
N LEU A 573 13.33 -2.33 15.05
CA LEU A 573 13.53 -2.74 13.67
C LEU A 573 13.60 -1.52 12.76
N HIS A 574 14.64 -1.47 11.95
CA HIS A 574 14.85 -0.42 10.97
C HIS A 574 15.41 -1.02 9.67
N ARG A 575 15.23 -0.30 8.56
CA ARG A 575 15.68 -0.69 7.22
C ARG A 575 16.14 0.53 6.43
N ALA A 576 16.97 0.30 5.41
CA ALA A 576 17.41 1.37 4.51
C ALA A 576 16.84 1.13 3.10
N MET A 577 16.09 2.09 2.60
CA MET A 577 15.53 2.14 1.25
C MET A 577 16.54 2.78 0.29
N VAL A 578 16.53 2.31 -0.96
CA VAL A 578 17.24 2.95 -2.07
C VAL A 578 16.32 3.96 -2.76
N ASN A 579 16.89 4.82 -3.60
CA ASN A 579 16.13 5.86 -4.30
C ASN A 579 16.69 6.08 -5.72
N SER A 580 15.90 6.69 -6.59
CA SER A 580 16.27 7.04 -7.97
C SER A 580 16.80 8.48 -8.12
N LYS A 581 16.87 9.27 -7.05
CA LYS A 581 17.18 10.70 -7.07
C LYS A 581 18.68 10.99 -6.89
N GLY A 582 19.40 10.16 -6.12
CA GLY A 582 20.82 10.34 -5.89
C GLY A 582 21.43 9.33 -4.91
N THR A 583 22.76 9.26 -4.93
CA THR A 583 23.53 8.38 -4.06
C THR A 583 23.41 8.80 -2.59
N ARG A 584 22.78 7.96 -1.79
CA ARG A 584 22.69 8.15 -0.34
C ARG A 584 23.94 7.61 0.34
N MET A 585 24.43 8.33 1.34
CA MET A 585 25.53 7.88 2.18
C MET A 585 25.20 8.12 3.65
N SER A 586 25.55 7.16 4.49
CA SER A 586 25.41 7.26 5.95
C SER A 586 26.63 6.69 6.65
N ILE A 587 27.02 7.30 7.77
CA ILE A 587 28.09 6.81 8.65
C ILE A 587 27.45 6.51 10.01
N ALA A 588 27.52 5.25 10.42
CA ALA A 588 27.03 4.78 11.71
C ALA A 588 28.21 4.47 12.63
N MET A 589 28.10 4.89 13.89
CA MET A 589 29.05 4.59 14.96
C MET A 589 28.34 3.75 16.01
N ALA A 590 28.53 2.44 15.95
CA ALA A 590 27.95 1.50 16.92
C ALA A 590 28.85 1.40 18.16
N HIS A 591 28.26 1.51 19.34
CA HIS A 591 28.94 1.47 20.64
C HIS A 591 28.42 0.28 21.41
N GLY A 592 29.34 -0.60 21.82
CA GLY A 592 29.00 -1.78 22.59
C GLY A 592 29.91 -2.01 23.79
N PRO A 593 29.60 -3.02 24.60
CA PRO A 593 30.41 -3.47 25.72
C PRO A 593 31.83 -3.89 25.31
N SER A 594 32.64 -4.26 26.30
CA SER A 594 33.83 -5.06 26.02
C SER A 594 33.43 -6.44 25.48
N LEU A 595 34.27 -7.05 24.64
CA LEU A 595 33.97 -8.35 24.00
C LEU A 595 33.76 -9.48 25.03
N ASP A 596 34.45 -9.40 26.17
CA ASP A 596 34.37 -10.33 27.28
C ASP A 596 33.22 -10.06 28.26
N SER A 597 32.50 -8.96 28.11
CA SER A 597 31.35 -8.65 28.95
C SER A 597 30.18 -9.58 28.66
N VAL A 598 29.64 -10.21 29.71
CA VAL A 598 28.36 -10.91 29.67
C VAL A 598 27.25 -9.90 29.92
N VAL A 599 26.35 -9.76 28.96
CA VAL A 599 25.22 -8.84 29.08
C VAL A 599 23.97 -9.59 29.44
N SER A 600 23.34 -9.17 30.52
CA SER A 600 22.11 -9.73 31.10
C SER A 600 21.29 -8.60 31.73
N PRO A 601 20.00 -8.82 32.08
CA PRO A 601 19.21 -7.83 32.79
C PRO A 601 19.89 -7.34 34.07
N ALA A 602 19.90 -6.02 34.28
CA ALA A 602 20.43 -5.41 35.49
C ALA A 602 19.67 -5.92 36.72
N PRO A 603 20.34 -6.51 37.73
CA PRO A 603 19.67 -7.04 38.93
C PRO A 603 18.78 -6.02 39.63
N GLU A 604 19.21 -4.77 39.69
CA GLU A 604 18.49 -3.64 40.28
C GLU A 604 17.16 -3.32 39.59
N LEU A 605 16.99 -3.74 38.33
CA LEU A 605 15.75 -3.58 37.57
C LEU A 605 14.81 -4.78 37.68
N LEU A 606 15.26 -5.88 38.29
CA LEU A 606 14.44 -7.07 38.54
C LEU A 606 13.79 -7.03 39.93
N VAL A 607 14.34 -6.25 40.85
CA VAL A 607 13.79 -6.10 42.20
C VAL A 607 12.82 -4.92 42.21
N SER A 608 11.54 -5.18 42.46
CA SER A 608 10.53 -4.11 42.58
C SER A 608 9.78 -4.18 43.92
N SER A 609 9.21 -3.06 44.33
CA SER A 609 8.35 -2.97 45.52
C SER A 609 7.05 -3.79 45.40
N GLU A 610 6.67 -4.20 44.19
CA GLU A 610 5.45 -4.96 43.88
C GLU A 610 5.74 -6.47 43.68
N GLY A 611 7.00 -6.90 43.80
CA GLY A 611 7.47 -8.27 43.61
C GLY A 611 8.64 -8.37 42.63
N ASP A 612 9.38 -9.48 42.67
CA ASP A 612 10.51 -9.71 41.74
C ASP A 612 9.99 -9.87 40.31
N GLU A 613 10.45 -9.02 39.40
CA GLU A 613 10.20 -9.15 37.96
C GLU A 613 11.09 -10.28 37.40
N PRO A 614 10.53 -11.25 36.65
CA PRO A 614 11.34 -12.29 36.04
C PRO A 614 12.25 -11.68 34.97
N ALA A 615 13.48 -12.18 34.88
CA ALA A 615 14.36 -11.88 33.77
C ALA A 615 13.70 -12.30 32.44
N ALA A 616 13.62 -11.38 31.49
CA ALA A 616 13.09 -11.62 30.16
C ALA A 616 14.17 -12.14 29.18
N TYR A 617 15.45 -12.04 29.55
CA TYR A 617 16.59 -12.39 28.71
C TYR A 617 17.64 -13.19 29.48
N ILE A 618 18.29 -14.14 28.82
CA ILE A 618 19.48 -14.84 29.35
C ILE A 618 20.74 -14.01 29.10
N GLY A 619 21.75 -14.20 29.95
CA GLY A 619 23.06 -13.60 29.75
C GLY A 619 23.81 -14.20 28.56
N MET A 620 24.44 -13.36 27.75
CA MET A 620 25.33 -13.78 26.66
C MET A 620 26.56 -12.87 26.60
N LYS A 621 27.72 -13.46 26.30
CA LYS A 621 28.96 -12.71 26.07
C LYS A 621 28.84 -11.90 24.78
N TYR A 622 29.31 -10.66 24.79
CA TYR A 622 29.13 -9.76 23.64
C TYR A 622 29.81 -10.28 22.37
N GLU A 623 31.00 -10.86 22.48
CA GLU A 623 31.71 -11.52 21.38
C GLU A 623 30.85 -12.60 20.70
N ASP A 624 30.29 -13.51 21.50
CA ASP A 624 29.45 -14.60 21.00
C ASP A 624 28.19 -14.06 20.29
N TYR A 625 27.60 -12.98 20.82
CA TYR A 625 26.45 -12.32 20.18
C TYR A 625 26.82 -11.70 18.83
N LEU A 626 27.98 -11.02 18.76
CA LEU A 626 28.47 -10.42 17.52
C LEU A 626 28.73 -11.48 16.45
N GLU A 627 29.41 -12.57 16.82
CA GLU A 627 29.65 -13.70 15.92
C GLU A 627 28.33 -14.30 15.44
N LEU A 628 27.39 -14.50 16.36
CA LEU A 628 26.06 -15.02 16.05
C LEU A 628 25.30 -14.13 15.08
N GLN A 629 25.25 -12.82 15.32
CA GLN A 629 24.50 -11.90 14.46
C GLN A 629 25.18 -11.71 13.10
N GLN A 630 26.52 -11.52 13.08
CA GLN A 630 27.26 -11.23 11.85
C GLN A 630 27.60 -12.46 11.01
N SER A 631 27.46 -13.69 11.51
CA SER A 631 27.59 -14.91 10.70
C SER A 631 26.27 -15.34 10.05
N ASN A 632 25.15 -14.77 10.48
CA ASN A 632 23.81 -15.10 10.00
C ASN A 632 23.24 -14.00 9.09
N LYS A 633 22.15 -14.33 8.40
CA LYS A 633 21.38 -13.37 7.62
C LYS A 633 20.75 -12.34 8.56
N LEU A 634 20.75 -11.06 8.15
CA LEU A 634 19.94 -10.04 8.80
C LEU A 634 18.46 -10.39 8.62
N ASP A 635 17.84 -10.87 9.69
CA ASP A 635 16.46 -11.31 9.72
C ASP A 635 15.80 -10.80 11.01
N GLY A 636 15.30 -9.56 10.94
CA GLY A 636 14.59 -8.92 12.03
C GLY A 636 15.38 -8.93 13.35
N LYS A 637 14.72 -9.43 14.41
CA LYS A 637 15.28 -9.57 15.77
C LYS A 637 15.75 -10.99 16.08
N SER A 638 16.02 -11.81 15.07
CA SER A 638 16.29 -13.25 15.24
C SER A 638 17.43 -13.56 16.22
N CYS A 639 18.45 -12.71 16.36
CA CYS A 639 19.51 -12.87 17.35
C CYS A 639 18.99 -12.60 18.78
N LEU A 640 18.31 -11.48 18.98
CA LEU A 640 17.71 -11.10 20.27
C LEU A 640 16.66 -12.13 20.74
N ASP A 641 15.90 -12.69 19.82
CA ASP A 641 14.91 -13.72 20.13
C ASP A 641 15.54 -15.03 20.64
N ARG A 642 16.81 -15.33 20.29
CA ARG A 642 17.52 -16.51 20.83
C ARG A 642 17.91 -16.36 22.29
N VAL A 643 18.10 -15.12 22.75
CA VAL A 643 18.40 -14.82 24.16
C VAL A 643 17.17 -14.43 24.96
N ARG A 644 15.99 -14.32 24.34
CA ARG A 644 14.73 -14.08 25.05
C ARG A 644 14.25 -15.35 25.75
N ILE A 645 13.87 -15.23 27.02
CA ILE A 645 13.27 -16.30 27.81
C ILE A 645 11.80 -16.44 27.38
N SER A 646 11.46 -17.47 26.61
CA SER A 646 10.06 -17.75 26.25
C SER A 646 9.31 -18.43 27.39
N ALA A 647 8.05 -18.05 27.62
CA ALA A 647 7.18 -18.68 28.62
C ALA A 647 7.03 -20.21 28.44
N LYS A 648 7.29 -20.75 27.23
CA LYS A 648 7.28 -22.19 26.95
C LYS A 648 8.40 -22.97 27.65
N ARG A 649 9.53 -22.33 27.98
CA ARG A 649 10.65 -23.01 28.68
C ARG A 649 10.39 -23.23 30.17
N TYR A 650 9.55 -22.41 30.80
CA TYR A 650 9.16 -22.57 32.21
C TYR A 650 8.31 -23.82 32.47
N LEU A 651 7.52 -24.25 31.48
CA LEU A 651 6.67 -25.45 31.60
C LEU A 651 7.42 -26.77 31.35
N SER A 652 8.63 -26.74 30.79
CA SER A 652 9.44 -27.94 30.52
C SER A 652 10.53 -28.22 31.57
N SER A 653 10.65 -27.38 32.60
CA SER A 653 11.68 -27.50 33.63
C SER A 653 11.14 -27.45 35.06
N ALA A 654 9.84 -27.64 35.26
CA ALA A 654 9.32 -27.97 36.58
C ALA A 654 9.57 -29.48 36.83
N PRO A 655 10.22 -29.86 37.94
CA PRO A 655 10.51 -31.26 38.26
C PRO A 655 9.25 -32.11 38.50
#